data_AF-A0A7C1GJB2-F1
#
_entry.id   AF-A0A7C1GJB2-F1
#
_cell.length_a   1.000
_cell.length_b   1.000
_cell.length_c   1.000
_cell.angle_alpha   90.00
_cell.angle_beta   90.00
_cell.angle_gamma   90.00
#
_symmetry.space_group_name_H-M   'P 1'
#
loop_
_entity.id
_entity.type
_entity.pdbx_description
1 polymer ?
#
loop_
_entity_poly.entity_id
_entity_poly.type
_entity_poly.pdbx_seq_one_letter_code
_entity_poly.pdbx_strand_id
1 'polypeptide(L)'
;MNRSMIILTTVFGCGALAAGCAHAEADWEKDAGRWPVEKANEWYAQQQWIVGANFVPSTASNQLEMWQEETFDPETIDRELGWASAVGYNAMRVYLHDLLWQADAAGFEKRIDAYLAIADKHGIRTMLVLFDSVWDPYPQLGPQKEPVPHVHNSRWVQSPHIDIQKDPSRYGELKPYLAAILTRFKSDKRVLAWDLLNEPGNPTPQYEEGWSREDKENAHVILLGKLFDWAREANPSQPLTAGIWVDVGNPQRATHPLDKMMLERSDIITFHTYGPLAAARRATEFLEQSGRPLICTEYMSRGSGSTFETILPYFKEKNVGAINWGLVNGRSQTIYPWDSWDKKYTDEPTPWFHDVFRKDGTPYDPKETELIRNVTGTSRKIQIKSDGRNSAPAYQPAMYYADADYGRPFAKDPDVVRFAGRYLMYYSVRQPDRVVIGIAESNDLTHWRKIGELAPVTDYEQKGAAAPAALVHNEKVHIFYQTYGNGPNDALCHAVSEDGVHFERNKTNPIFAPTGDWTIGRAIDAEVYIDGDTAFLYGATRDPKMKRQMLFVATAPVSAGFERNSWTQRCDAPILEPVLPWETDCIEAPTIIKHNNRYIMFYAGGYNNNPQQIGAAATDNGITWERLSLEPLLPNGPEGAWNHSESGHPGVFVDDDGASWLFFQGNNDKGKTWFLSKIRIAWSNEGLPFLIRPEDGHEFHLR
;
A
#
# COMPACT_ATOMS: atom_id res chain seq x y z
N MET A 1 37.74 33.59 77.44
CA MET A 1 39.21 33.59 77.57
C MET A 1 39.62 32.36 78.39
N ASN A 2 40.72 31.65 78.12
CA ASN A 2 41.64 31.77 76.99
C ASN A 2 42.34 30.43 76.67
N ARG A 3 42.49 30.16 75.36
CA ARG A 3 43.57 29.40 74.68
C ARG A 3 44.28 28.26 75.43
N SER A 4 44.08 27.03 74.95
CA SER A 4 45.12 25.98 74.93
C SER A 4 45.73 25.90 73.52
N MET A 5 47.02 25.61 73.37
CA MET A 5 47.73 25.81 72.09
C MET A 5 48.85 24.77 71.80
N ILE A 6 48.51 23.77 70.96
CA ILE A 6 49.35 23.06 69.95
C ILE A 6 50.56 22.22 70.46
N ILE A 7 51.04 21.32 69.58
CA ILE A 7 52.26 20.47 69.64
C ILE A 7 52.07 19.17 70.45
N LEU A 8 52.22 17.94 69.91
CA LEU A 8 52.35 17.38 68.53
C LEU A 8 51.74 15.93 68.59
N THR A 9 51.90 14.90 67.72
CA THR A 9 52.82 14.54 66.61
C THR A 9 52.07 13.74 65.52
N THR A 10 52.55 13.79 64.27
CA THR A 10 51.99 13.13 63.07
C THR A 10 52.43 11.66 62.89
N VAL A 11 51.57 10.81 62.29
CA VAL A 11 51.91 9.87 61.19
C VAL A 11 50.72 9.77 60.22
N PHE A 12 50.99 9.48 58.94
CA PHE A 12 50.08 9.55 57.80
C PHE A 12 48.90 8.56 57.79
N GLY A 13 47.77 9.03 57.27
CA GLY A 13 46.75 8.22 56.58
C GLY A 13 46.23 9.02 55.39
N CYS A 14 46.24 8.45 54.18
CA CYS A 14 45.87 9.18 52.95
C CYS A 14 44.35 9.15 52.74
N GLY A 15 43.69 10.29 52.88
CA GLY A 15 42.26 10.46 52.59
C GLY A 15 42.03 11.60 51.60
N ALA A 16 41.62 11.27 50.38
CA ALA A 16 41.27 12.27 49.38
C ALA A 16 39.90 12.88 49.69
N LEU A 17 39.84 14.20 49.79
CA LEU A 17 38.58 14.94 49.96
C LEU A 17 37.82 14.98 48.63
N ALA A 18 36.88 14.05 48.44
CA ALA A 18 35.85 14.18 47.42
C ALA A 18 34.82 15.24 47.86
N ALA A 19 34.92 16.44 47.31
CA ALA A 19 33.89 17.47 47.48
C ALA A 19 32.64 17.06 46.69
N GLY A 20 31.59 16.61 47.39
CA GLY A 20 30.35 16.17 46.77
C GLY A 20 29.55 17.34 46.20
N CYS A 21 29.60 17.51 44.88
CA CYS A 21 28.63 18.34 44.15
C CYS A 21 27.28 17.60 44.12
N ALA A 22 26.47 17.80 45.16
CA ALA A 22 25.09 17.35 45.21
C ALA A 22 24.28 18.04 44.10
N HIS A 23 24.06 17.33 42.99
CA HIS A 23 23.14 17.78 41.95
C HIS A 23 21.71 17.56 42.46
N ALA A 24 20.84 18.54 42.26
CA ALA A 24 19.43 18.39 42.60
C ALA A 24 18.72 17.60 41.51
N GLU A 25 18.71 16.28 41.63
CA GLU A 25 18.05 15.36 40.70
C GLU A 25 16.52 15.59 40.66
N ALA A 26 15.86 15.08 39.62
CA ALA A 26 14.40 15.07 39.55
C ALA A 26 13.84 14.04 40.56
N ASP A 27 12.74 14.37 41.24
CA ASP A 27 12.13 13.55 42.28
C ASP A 27 11.03 12.70 41.64
N TRP A 28 11.46 11.61 41.00
CA TRP A 28 10.68 10.83 40.03
C TRP A 28 9.38 10.20 40.55
N GLU A 29 9.02 10.31 41.84
CA GLU A 29 7.85 9.64 42.45
C GLU A 29 6.88 10.60 43.18
N LYS A 30 6.94 11.89 42.86
CA LYS A 30 6.35 12.96 43.70
C LYS A 30 4.83 13.20 43.57
N ASP A 31 4.19 12.74 42.48
CA ASP A 31 2.81 13.11 42.16
C ASP A 31 1.74 12.15 42.73
N ALA A 32 0.85 12.69 43.57
CA ALA A 32 -0.21 11.94 44.23
C ALA A 32 -1.35 11.57 43.25
N GLY A 33 -1.27 10.36 42.69
CA GLY A 33 -2.23 9.83 41.70
C GLY A 33 -1.57 9.36 40.41
N ARG A 34 -0.27 9.62 40.24
CA ARG A 34 0.57 8.97 39.24
C ARG A 34 0.62 7.46 39.48
N TRP A 35 0.73 6.70 38.40
CA TRP A 35 0.88 5.25 38.48
C TRP A 35 2.21 4.90 39.15
N PRO A 36 2.25 3.94 40.09
CA PRO A 36 3.50 3.38 40.59
C PRO A 36 4.36 2.81 39.47
N VAL A 37 5.68 2.76 39.67
CA VAL A 37 6.66 2.22 38.71
C VAL A 37 6.31 0.81 38.29
N GLU A 38 5.83 -0.01 39.22
CA GLU A 38 5.40 -1.40 39.00
C GLU A 38 4.23 -1.43 38.01
N LYS A 39 3.17 -0.64 38.25
CA LYS A 39 1.99 -0.57 37.37
C LYS A 39 2.35 -0.09 35.97
N ALA A 40 3.25 0.88 35.86
CA ALA A 40 3.72 1.38 34.56
C ALA A 40 4.47 0.28 33.79
N ASN A 41 5.37 -0.46 34.44
CA ASN A 41 6.10 -1.57 33.83
C ASN A 41 5.20 -2.79 33.54
N GLU A 42 4.23 -3.12 34.40
CA GLU A 42 3.21 -4.15 34.15
C GLU A 42 2.35 -3.84 32.92
N TRP A 43 1.95 -2.57 32.74
CA TRP A 43 1.25 -2.11 31.54
C TRP A 43 2.14 -2.23 30.31
N TYR A 44 3.42 -1.85 30.41
CA TYR A 44 4.34 -1.89 29.27
C TYR A 44 4.71 -3.31 28.85
N ALA A 45 4.88 -4.23 29.80
CA ALA A 45 5.12 -5.65 29.55
C ALA A 45 3.93 -6.38 28.89
N GLN A 46 2.73 -5.79 28.93
CA GLN A 46 1.56 -6.28 28.17
C GLN A 46 1.52 -5.78 26.72
N GLN A 47 2.45 -4.90 26.31
CA GLN A 47 2.52 -4.38 24.95
C GLN A 47 3.44 -5.23 24.09
N GLN A 48 3.13 -5.29 22.79
CA GLN A 48 4.20 -5.48 21.82
C GLN A 48 5.12 -4.25 21.86
N TRP A 49 6.41 -4.43 21.54
CA TRP A 49 7.35 -3.30 21.47
C TRP A 49 6.78 -2.19 20.59
N ILE A 50 6.59 -1.00 21.19
CA ILE A 50 5.80 0.09 20.62
C ILE A 50 6.60 0.74 19.50
N VAL A 51 6.04 0.74 18.28
CA VAL A 51 6.73 1.22 17.08
C VAL A 51 5.72 1.80 16.09
N GLY A 52 6.00 3.00 15.57
CA GLY A 52 4.95 3.79 14.92
C GLY A 52 5.42 5.11 14.30
N ALA A 53 4.42 5.91 13.92
CA ALA A 53 4.61 7.28 13.43
C ALA A 53 3.65 8.27 14.11
N ASN A 54 3.96 9.56 14.00
CA ASN A 54 3.01 10.63 14.19
C ASN A 54 2.18 10.75 12.90
N PHE A 55 0.86 10.69 13.03
CA PHE A 55 -0.04 10.49 11.88
C PHE A 55 -1.05 11.62 11.71
N VAL A 56 -1.03 12.15 10.49
CA VAL A 56 -2.07 12.91 9.80
C VAL A 56 -2.20 12.25 8.41
N PRO A 57 -3.40 12.02 7.85
CA PRO A 57 -3.53 11.44 6.53
C PRO A 57 -2.96 12.39 5.47
N SER A 58 -2.45 11.87 4.34
CA SER A 58 -1.83 12.73 3.31
C SER A 58 -2.76 13.77 2.68
N THR A 59 -4.08 13.57 2.82
CA THR A 59 -5.17 14.49 2.45
C THR A 59 -5.43 15.61 3.46
N ALA A 60 -4.70 15.68 4.58
CA ALA A 60 -4.78 16.75 5.57
C ALA A 60 -3.41 17.39 5.88
N SER A 61 -3.43 18.70 6.18
CA SER A 61 -2.27 19.53 6.52
C SER A 61 -2.12 19.80 8.02
N ASN A 62 -3.21 19.62 8.78
CA ASN A 62 -3.28 19.84 10.22
C ASN A 62 -4.45 19.04 10.84
N GLN A 63 -4.60 19.17 12.16
CA GLN A 63 -5.63 18.50 12.96
C GLN A 63 -7.06 18.87 12.52
N LEU A 64 -7.29 20.13 12.14
CA LEU A 64 -8.62 20.59 11.73
C LEU A 64 -9.03 19.98 10.39
N GLU A 65 -8.12 19.96 9.41
CA GLU A 65 -8.36 19.33 8.10
C GLU A 65 -8.54 17.81 8.22
N MET A 66 -7.88 17.14 9.17
CA MET A 66 -8.07 15.71 9.42
C MET A 66 -9.46 15.35 9.98
N TRP A 67 -10.08 16.23 10.78
CA TRP A 67 -11.16 15.84 11.70
C TRP A 67 -12.49 16.60 11.56
N GLN A 68 -12.58 17.62 10.70
CA GLN A 68 -13.88 18.25 10.35
C GLN A 68 -14.76 17.29 9.54
N GLU A 69 -16.08 17.47 9.58
CA GLU A 69 -17.01 16.55 8.89
C GLU A 69 -16.84 16.60 7.37
N GLU A 70 -16.52 17.78 6.83
CA GLU A 70 -16.37 18.05 5.40
C GLU A 70 -15.07 17.51 4.79
N THR A 71 -14.08 17.13 5.63
CA THR A 71 -12.73 16.72 5.19
C THR A 71 -12.22 15.43 5.86
N PHE A 72 -12.97 14.82 6.79
CA PHE A 72 -12.62 13.53 7.39
C PHE A 72 -12.67 12.41 6.35
N ASP A 73 -11.48 11.92 5.98
CA ASP A 73 -11.25 10.95 4.90
C ASP A 73 -10.90 9.55 5.47
N PRO A 74 -11.89 8.70 5.78
CA PRO A 74 -11.64 7.37 6.34
C PRO A 74 -10.97 6.42 5.34
N GLU A 75 -11.09 6.65 4.03
CA GLU A 75 -10.52 5.78 2.99
C GLU A 75 -9.00 5.97 2.88
N THR A 76 -8.53 7.22 2.94
CA THR A 76 -7.09 7.52 3.05
C THR A 76 -6.53 7.07 4.40
N ILE A 77 -7.26 7.28 5.50
CA ILE A 77 -6.85 6.78 6.82
C ILE A 77 -6.69 5.24 6.79
N ASP A 78 -7.64 4.51 6.22
CA ASP A 78 -7.58 3.04 6.10
C ASP A 78 -6.42 2.57 5.22
N ARG A 79 -6.18 3.25 4.09
CA ARG A 79 -5.06 2.97 3.18
C ARG A 79 -3.70 3.19 3.84
N GLU A 80 -3.51 4.32 4.52
CA GLU A 80 -2.21 4.73 5.06
C GLU A 80 -1.86 4.03 6.38
N LEU A 81 -2.86 3.74 7.22
CA LEU A 81 -2.67 2.85 8.37
C LEU A 81 -2.41 1.40 7.95
N GLY A 82 -2.96 0.97 6.80
CA GLY A 82 -2.60 -0.30 6.17
C GLY A 82 -1.13 -0.37 5.77
N TRP A 83 -0.60 0.65 5.11
CA TRP A 83 0.83 0.75 4.77
C TRP A 83 1.73 0.70 6.01
N ALA A 84 1.36 1.42 7.08
CA ALA A 84 2.07 1.40 8.35
C ALA A 84 2.04 0.03 9.05
N SER A 85 0.87 -0.58 9.22
CA SER A 85 0.76 -1.91 9.83
C SER A 85 1.57 -2.95 9.07
N ALA A 86 1.63 -2.81 7.74
CA ALA A 86 2.40 -3.68 6.88
C ALA A 86 3.93 -3.47 7.00
N VAL A 87 4.45 -2.34 7.52
CA VAL A 87 5.87 -2.25 7.97
C VAL A 87 6.13 -2.96 9.29
N GLY A 88 5.09 -3.27 10.05
CA GLY A 88 5.18 -3.70 11.45
C GLY A 88 4.93 -2.60 12.47
N TYR A 89 4.50 -1.40 12.06
CA TYR A 89 4.04 -0.40 13.02
C TYR A 89 2.76 -0.88 13.72
N ASN A 90 2.74 -0.77 15.04
CA ASN A 90 1.64 -1.16 15.92
C ASN A 90 1.11 0.02 16.76
N ALA A 91 1.69 1.20 16.58
CA ALA A 91 1.31 2.42 17.26
C ALA A 91 1.19 3.61 16.30
N MET A 92 0.30 4.54 16.63
CA MET A 92 0.25 5.88 16.01
C MET A 92 0.08 6.94 17.07
N ARG A 93 0.77 8.07 16.94
CA ARG A 93 0.53 9.28 17.75
C ARG A 93 -0.30 10.25 16.90
N VAL A 94 -1.51 10.57 17.36
CA VAL A 94 -2.50 11.32 16.57
C VAL A 94 -3.04 12.48 17.37
N TYR A 95 -3.11 13.64 16.72
CA TYR A 95 -3.45 14.91 17.32
C TYR A 95 -4.94 15.20 17.22
N LEU A 96 -5.53 15.62 18.34
CA LEU A 96 -6.88 16.15 18.45
C LEU A 96 -6.83 17.69 18.57
N HIS A 97 -7.99 18.35 18.56
CA HIS A 97 -8.08 19.81 18.71
C HIS A 97 -9.37 20.19 19.45
N ASP A 98 -9.26 21.10 20.42
CA ASP A 98 -10.36 21.57 21.26
C ASP A 98 -11.52 22.23 20.49
N LEU A 99 -11.21 23.03 19.45
CA LEU A 99 -12.20 23.75 18.65
C LEU A 99 -13.20 22.81 17.95
N LEU A 100 -12.75 21.62 17.53
CA LEU A 100 -13.59 20.61 16.88
C LEU A 100 -14.67 20.10 17.83
N TRP A 101 -14.30 19.85 19.09
CA TRP A 101 -15.24 19.43 20.13
C TRP A 101 -16.18 20.57 20.55
N GLN A 102 -15.69 21.82 20.57
CA GLN A 102 -16.51 23.00 20.87
C GLN A 102 -17.58 23.25 19.79
N ALA A 103 -17.30 22.94 18.52
CA ALA A 103 -18.24 23.07 17.42
C ALA A 103 -19.21 21.88 17.31
N ASP A 104 -18.68 20.65 17.37
CA ASP A 104 -19.42 19.40 17.18
C ASP A 104 -18.83 18.27 18.06
N ALA A 105 -19.09 18.33 19.37
CA ALA A 105 -18.65 17.30 20.31
C ALA A 105 -19.05 15.87 19.90
N ALA A 106 -20.31 15.69 19.49
CA ALA A 106 -20.87 14.36 19.23
C ALA A 106 -20.36 13.74 17.92
N GLY A 107 -20.28 14.52 16.84
CA GLY A 107 -19.72 14.06 15.58
C GLY A 107 -18.19 13.95 15.64
N PHE A 108 -17.49 14.80 16.39
CA PHE A 108 -16.04 14.65 16.59
C PHE A 108 -15.72 13.38 17.39
N GLU A 109 -16.42 13.11 18.50
CA GLU A 109 -16.29 11.83 19.23
C GLU A 109 -16.62 10.61 18.35
N LYS A 110 -17.60 10.73 17.43
CA LYS A 110 -17.91 9.69 16.43
C LYS A 110 -16.79 9.52 15.40
N ARG A 111 -16.17 10.61 14.92
CA ARG A 111 -15.04 10.56 13.97
C ARG A 111 -13.80 9.93 14.63
N ILE A 112 -13.51 10.26 15.90
CA ILE A 112 -12.48 9.58 16.72
C ILE A 112 -12.78 8.09 16.85
N ASP A 113 -14.01 7.70 17.16
CA ASP A 113 -14.40 6.29 17.32
C ASP A 113 -14.26 5.49 16.01
N ALA A 114 -14.55 6.12 14.86
CA ALA A 114 -14.35 5.55 13.53
C ALA A 114 -12.86 5.42 13.17
N TYR A 115 -12.04 6.45 13.39
CA TYR A 115 -10.58 6.37 13.22
C TYR A 115 -9.99 5.24 14.09
N LEU A 116 -10.39 5.13 15.36
CA LEU A 116 -9.91 4.08 16.26
C LEU A 116 -10.30 2.68 15.77
N ALA A 117 -11.48 2.51 15.14
CA ALA A 117 -11.87 1.24 14.53
C ALA A 117 -11.03 0.89 13.30
N ILE A 118 -10.63 1.88 12.49
CA ILE A 118 -9.72 1.69 11.36
C ILE A 118 -8.30 1.36 11.83
N ALA A 119 -7.80 1.99 12.90
CA ALA A 119 -6.53 1.63 13.52
C ALA A 119 -6.54 0.19 14.07
N ASP A 120 -7.59 -0.20 14.80
CA ASP A 120 -7.74 -1.53 15.40
C ASP A 120 -7.85 -2.64 14.33
N LYS A 121 -8.56 -2.38 13.21
CA LYS A 121 -8.58 -3.24 12.01
C LYS A 121 -7.17 -3.60 11.53
N HIS A 122 -6.25 -2.64 11.59
CA HIS A 122 -4.84 -2.81 11.21
C HIS A 122 -3.93 -3.30 12.35
N GLY A 123 -4.47 -3.51 13.56
CA GLY A 123 -3.69 -3.90 14.74
C GLY A 123 -2.85 -2.75 15.33
N ILE A 124 -3.22 -1.51 15.05
CA ILE A 124 -2.57 -0.29 15.52
C ILE A 124 -3.33 0.25 16.74
N ARG A 125 -2.60 0.59 17.82
CA ARG A 125 -3.14 1.32 18.98
C ARG A 125 -2.73 2.79 18.93
N THR A 126 -3.58 3.69 19.40
CA THR A 126 -3.36 5.14 19.22
C THR A 126 -3.00 5.85 20.52
N MET A 127 -1.85 6.52 20.55
CA MET A 127 -1.56 7.57 21.52
C MET A 127 -2.26 8.85 21.06
N LEU A 128 -3.24 9.32 21.82
CA LEU A 128 -3.99 10.53 21.48
C LEU A 128 -3.35 11.74 22.15
N VAL A 129 -3.01 12.74 21.33
CA VAL A 129 -2.46 14.04 21.77
C VAL A 129 -3.61 15.04 21.90
N LEU A 130 -3.81 15.58 23.10
CA LEU A 130 -4.98 16.41 23.43
C LEU A 130 -4.82 17.88 23.07
N PHE A 131 -3.60 18.40 23.18
CA PHE A 131 -3.21 19.81 22.99
C PHE A 131 -1.81 19.91 22.36
N ASP A 132 -1.50 21.03 21.72
CA ASP A 132 -0.29 21.22 20.92
C ASP A 132 0.22 22.67 20.95
N SER A 133 1.55 22.84 20.99
CA SER A 133 2.26 24.12 21.16
C SER A 133 3.12 24.52 19.95
N VAL A 134 3.06 23.79 18.82
CA VAL A 134 3.91 24.04 17.63
C VAL A 134 3.18 24.68 16.43
N TRP A 135 3.94 25.39 15.60
CA TRP A 135 3.49 26.06 14.36
C TRP A 135 2.43 27.16 14.58
N ASP A 136 1.37 27.27 13.77
CA ASP A 136 0.50 28.46 13.69
C ASP A 136 -0.32 28.68 14.99
N PRO A 137 -0.12 29.79 15.73
CA PRO A 137 -0.83 30.05 16.99
C PRO A 137 -2.32 30.42 16.83
N TYR A 138 -2.81 30.54 15.60
CA TYR A 138 -4.12 31.12 15.26
C TYR A 138 -5.05 30.11 14.52
N PRO A 139 -5.41 28.97 15.14
CA PRO A 139 -6.32 27.99 14.55
C PRO A 139 -7.71 28.58 14.22
N GLN A 140 -8.29 28.16 13.09
CA GLN A 140 -9.61 28.59 12.61
C GLN A 140 -10.37 27.42 12.00
N LEU A 141 -11.63 27.24 12.39
CA LEU A 141 -12.53 26.23 11.82
C LEU A 141 -12.97 26.59 10.40
N GLY A 142 -13.35 25.56 9.63
CA GLY A 142 -13.74 25.65 8.22
C GLY A 142 -12.62 25.20 7.26
N PRO A 143 -12.72 25.52 5.96
CA PRO A 143 -11.72 25.16 4.97
C PRO A 143 -10.33 25.72 5.33
N GLN A 144 -9.34 24.83 5.45
CA GLN A 144 -7.97 25.23 5.79
C GLN A 144 -7.27 25.87 4.59
N LYS A 145 -6.27 26.72 4.86
CA LYS A 145 -5.50 27.42 3.82
C LYS A 145 -4.59 26.42 3.09
N GLU A 146 -4.52 26.47 1.76
CA GLU A 146 -3.60 25.62 0.99
C GLU A 146 -2.14 25.72 1.48
N PRO A 147 -1.39 24.61 1.62
CA PRO A 147 0.00 24.61 2.06
C PRO A 147 0.91 25.54 1.24
N VAL A 148 1.90 26.15 1.89
CA VAL A 148 2.91 26.95 1.17
C VAL A 148 3.85 25.97 0.48
N PRO A 149 3.95 25.94 -0.86
CA PRO A 149 4.69 24.89 -1.56
C PRO A 149 6.14 24.80 -1.11
N HIS A 150 6.56 23.57 -0.77
CA HIS A 150 7.90 23.21 -0.33
C HIS A 150 8.31 23.74 1.07
N VAL A 151 7.34 24.16 1.90
CA VAL A 151 7.59 24.62 3.28
C VAL A 151 6.97 23.68 4.30
N HIS A 152 7.84 23.12 5.14
CA HIS A 152 7.55 22.17 6.22
C HIS A 152 6.45 22.67 7.18
N ASN A 153 5.39 21.87 7.38
CA ASN A 153 4.29 22.13 8.33
C ASN A 153 3.67 23.54 8.24
N SER A 154 3.72 24.18 7.06
CA SER A 154 3.27 25.58 6.83
C SER A 154 1.78 25.89 7.08
N ARG A 155 1.02 24.91 7.60
CA ARG A 155 -0.41 24.97 7.95
C ARG A 155 -0.77 24.24 9.24
N TRP A 156 0.20 23.64 9.92
CA TRP A 156 -0.03 23.01 11.22
C TRP A 156 -0.40 24.08 12.25
N VAL A 157 -1.32 23.78 13.16
CA VAL A 157 -1.87 24.75 14.13
C VAL A 157 -1.68 24.29 15.57
N GLN A 158 -1.60 25.27 16.48
CA GLN A 158 -1.57 25.05 17.93
C GLN A 158 -2.99 24.80 18.48
N SER A 159 -3.09 24.02 19.57
CA SER A 159 -4.33 23.75 20.30
C SER A 159 -4.05 23.89 21.81
N PRO A 160 -4.66 24.83 22.54
CA PRO A 160 -5.67 25.79 22.10
C PRO A 160 -5.07 27.01 21.40
N HIS A 161 -5.94 27.92 20.93
CA HIS A 161 -5.55 29.25 20.43
C HIS A 161 -4.67 30.02 21.44
N ILE A 162 -3.71 30.81 20.94
CA ILE A 162 -2.71 31.50 21.77
C ILE A 162 -3.29 32.42 22.86
N ASP A 163 -4.44 33.04 22.62
CA ASP A 163 -5.15 33.89 23.59
C ASP A 163 -5.68 33.11 24.82
N ILE A 164 -5.74 31.78 24.75
CA ILE A 164 -5.96 30.94 25.93
C ILE A 164 -4.61 30.57 26.52
N GLN A 165 -3.63 30.12 25.72
CA GLN A 165 -2.30 29.71 26.21
C GLN A 165 -1.61 30.82 27.05
N LYS A 166 -1.72 32.09 26.62
CA LYS A 166 -1.18 33.28 27.30
C LYS A 166 -1.90 33.69 28.58
N ASP A 167 -3.11 33.19 28.84
CA ASP A 167 -3.93 33.61 29.98
C ASP A 167 -4.28 32.42 30.90
N PRO A 168 -3.50 32.20 31.98
CA PRO A 168 -3.77 31.16 32.96
C PRO A 168 -5.12 31.25 33.69
N SER A 169 -5.85 32.37 33.59
CA SER A 169 -7.24 32.47 34.09
C SER A 169 -8.23 31.76 33.16
N ARG A 170 -7.94 31.74 31.84
CA ARG A 170 -8.77 31.14 30.80
C ARG A 170 -8.61 29.63 30.64
N TYR A 171 -7.56 29.02 31.21
CA TYR A 171 -7.33 27.56 31.12
C TYR A 171 -8.54 26.71 31.54
N GLY A 172 -9.43 27.22 32.40
CA GLY A 172 -10.69 26.54 32.76
C GLY A 172 -11.62 26.24 31.57
N GLU A 173 -11.53 27.01 30.48
CA GLU A 173 -12.26 26.79 29.22
C GLU A 173 -11.91 25.45 28.55
N LEU A 174 -10.72 24.90 28.84
CA LEU A 174 -10.20 23.67 28.25
C LEU A 174 -10.69 22.40 28.96
N LYS A 175 -11.11 22.50 30.22
CA LYS A 175 -11.50 21.35 31.04
C LYS A 175 -12.66 20.53 30.46
N PRO A 176 -13.74 21.11 29.90
CA PRO A 176 -14.87 20.35 29.36
C PRO A 176 -14.45 19.37 28.24
N TYR A 177 -13.67 19.84 27.28
CA TYR A 177 -13.15 19.03 26.17
C TYR A 177 -12.26 17.88 26.67
N LEU A 178 -11.23 18.19 27.47
CA LEU A 178 -10.33 17.17 28.04
C LEU A 178 -11.11 16.12 28.85
N ALA A 179 -12.01 16.56 29.74
CA ALA A 179 -12.78 15.67 30.59
C ALA A 179 -13.77 14.80 29.79
N ALA A 180 -14.37 15.34 28.73
CA ALA A 180 -15.28 14.59 27.85
C ALA A 180 -14.55 13.48 27.09
N ILE A 181 -13.49 13.83 26.35
CA ILE A 181 -12.70 12.87 25.55
C ILE A 181 -12.13 11.77 26.46
N LEU A 182 -11.49 12.13 27.57
CA LEU A 182 -10.97 11.14 28.51
C LEU A 182 -12.10 10.27 29.08
N THR A 183 -13.22 10.85 29.52
CA THR A 183 -14.34 10.06 30.08
C THR A 183 -15.00 9.14 29.06
N ARG A 184 -15.08 9.54 27.79
CA ARG A 184 -15.67 8.75 26.69
C ARG A 184 -14.82 7.53 26.30
N PHE A 185 -13.49 7.62 26.44
CA PHE A 185 -12.55 6.57 25.99
C PHE A 185 -11.67 5.96 27.10
N LYS A 186 -11.89 6.31 28.38
CA LYS A 186 -11.10 5.85 29.57
C LYS A 186 -10.96 4.33 29.78
N SER A 187 -11.66 3.51 29.01
CA SER A 187 -11.55 2.04 29.07
C SER A 187 -11.50 1.41 27.67
N ASP A 188 -11.29 2.23 26.63
CA ASP A 188 -11.12 1.77 25.27
C ASP A 188 -9.71 1.18 25.08
N LYS A 189 -9.63 -0.06 24.61
CA LYS A 189 -8.36 -0.75 24.40
C LYS A 189 -7.62 -0.26 23.15
N ARG A 190 -8.32 0.39 22.21
CA ARG A 190 -7.73 0.94 20.98
C ARG A 190 -6.83 2.14 21.29
N VAL A 191 -7.17 2.91 22.31
CA VAL A 191 -6.28 3.96 22.86
C VAL A 191 -5.11 3.30 23.59
N LEU A 192 -3.89 3.70 23.25
CA LEU A 192 -2.63 3.24 23.82
C LEU A 192 -2.30 3.99 25.12
N ALA A 193 -2.25 5.32 25.02
CA ALA A 193 -1.83 6.27 26.05
C ALA A 193 -2.40 7.67 25.73
N TRP A 194 -2.32 8.58 26.71
CA TRP A 194 -2.80 9.95 26.59
C TRP A 194 -1.63 10.94 26.72
N ASP A 195 -1.32 11.65 25.63
CA ASP A 195 -0.34 12.72 25.61
C ASP A 195 -1.06 14.06 25.83
N LEU A 196 -0.76 14.74 26.93
CA LEU A 196 -1.58 15.85 27.42
C LEU A 196 -1.27 17.17 26.72
N LEU A 197 -0.02 17.39 26.29
CA LEU A 197 0.39 18.63 25.62
C LEU A 197 1.71 18.41 24.88
N ASN A 198 1.69 18.56 23.56
CA ASN A 198 2.88 18.47 22.72
C ASN A 198 3.79 19.71 22.83
N GLU A 199 5.11 19.47 22.79
CA GLU A 199 6.22 20.43 22.91
C GLU A 199 5.94 21.72 23.69
N PRO A 200 5.51 21.65 24.97
CA PRO A 200 5.21 22.85 25.74
C PRO A 200 6.45 23.75 25.83
N GLY A 201 6.24 25.06 25.66
CA GLY A 201 7.32 26.04 25.64
C GLY A 201 7.97 26.26 24.27
N ASN A 202 7.51 25.62 23.19
CA ASN A 202 8.07 25.84 21.84
C ASN A 202 7.82 27.29 21.38
N PRO A 203 8.86 28.08 21.05
CA PRO A 203 8.76 29.52 20.81
C PRO A 203 8.29 29.91 19.39
N THR A 204 8.04 28.95 18.49
CA THR A 204 7.37 29.14 17.17
C THR A 204 7.67 30.47 16.44
N PRO A 205 8.95 30.82 16.20
CA PRO A 205 9.36 32.15 15.74
C PRO A 205 8.83 32.52 14.35
N GLN A 206 8.42 31.54 13.55
CA GLN A 206 7.89 31.71 12.19
C GLN A 206 6.59 32.54 12.13
N TYR A 207 5.90 32.70 13.26
CA TYR A 207 4.61 33.37 13.37
C TYR A 207 4.66 34.67 14.20
N GLU A 208 5.87 35.14 14.57
CA GLU A 208 6.11 36.38 15.32
C GLU A 208 5.19 36.57 16.54
N GLU A 209 4.93 35.50 17.30
CA GLU A 209 3.81 35.42 18.25
C GLU A 209 3.85 36.39 19.45
N GLY A 210 4.89 37.23 19.57
CA GLY A 210 5.00 38.26 20.59
C GLY A 210 5.04 37.72 22.02
N TRP A 211 5.53 36.49 22.19
CA TRP A 211 5.63 35.80 23.48
C TRP A 211 7.09 35.40 23.71
N SER A 212 7.62 35.63 24.92
CA SER A 212 8.96 35.12 25.24
C SER A 212 8.89 33.63 25.57
N ARG A 213 9.96 32.89 25.26
CA ARG A 213 10.06 31.47 25.64
C ARG A 213 9.93 31.27 27.15
N GLU A 214 10.48 32.18 27.95
CA GLU A 214 10.40 32.10 29.42
C GLU A 214 8.95 32.27 29.90
N ASP A 215 8.21 33.23 29.36
CA ASP A 215 6.78 33.41 29.67
C ASP A 215 5.95 32.21 29.21
N LYS A 216 6.24 31.62 28.04
CA LYS A 216 5.55 30.44 27.51
C LYS A 216 5.85 29.19 28.33
N GLU A 217 7.11 28.95 28.71
CA GLU A 217 7.48 27.84 29.60
C GLU A 217 6.84 28.01 31.00
N ASN A 218 6.83 29.22 31.58
CA ASN A 218 6.18 29.52 32.86
C ASN A 218 4.66 29.32 32.82
N ALA A 219 4.00 29.77 31.75
CA ALA A 219 2.56 29.57 31.54
C ALA A 219 2.23 28.09 31.37
N HIS A 220 3.04 27.35 30.60
CA HIS A 220 2.80 25.93 30.32
C HIS A 220 3.04 25.03 31.54
N VAL A 221 3.86 25.45 32.53
CA VAL A 221 3.90 24.79 33.86
C VAL A 221 2.53 24.83 34.54
N ILE A 222 1.84 25.98 34.49
CA ILE A 222 0.51 26.16 35.10
C ILE A 222 -0.56 25.38 34.31
N LEU A 223 -0.48 25.40 32.97
CA LEU A 223 -1.38 24.65 32.10
C LEU A 223 -1.24 23.14 32.33
N LEU A 224 -0.03 22.61 32.19
CA LEU A 224 0.24 21.18 32.28
C LEU A 224 -0.09 20.62 33.67
N GLY A 225 0.14 21.39 34.74
CA GLY A 225 -0.33 21.05 36.09
C GLY A 225 -1.85 20.79 36.13
N LYS A 226 -2.65 21.70 35.57
CA LYS A 226 -4.12 21.54 35.47
C LYS A 226 -4.53 20.38 34.58
N LEU A 227 -3.86 20.20 33.43
CA LEU A 227 -4.15 19.11 32.50
C LEU A 227 -3.94 17.74 33.16
N PHE A 228 -2.84 17.55 33.91
CA PHE A 228 -2.66 16.35 34.72
C PHE A 228 -3.75 16.21 35.78
N ASP A 229 -4.04 17.24 36.58
CA ASP A 229 -5.08 17.15 37.63
C ASP A 229 -6.43 16.69 37.07
N TRP A 230 -6.89 17.31 35.98
CA TRP A 230 -8.17 16.98 35.34
C TRP A 230 -8.18 15.61 34.65
N ALA A 231 -7.03 15.18 34.13
CA ALA A 231 -6.89 13.83 33.58
C ALA A 231 -6.83 12.76 34.67
N ARG A 232 -6.29 13.07 35.87
CA ARG A 232 -6.39 12.22 37.07
C ARG A 232 -7.83 12.15 37.58
N GLU A 233 -8.60 13.24 37.55
CA GLU A 233 -10.04 13.22 37.85
C GLU A 233 -10.84 12.27 36.94
N ALA A 234 -10.52 12.23 35.63
CA ALA A 234 -11.17 11.34 34.67
C ALA A 234 -10.81 9.84 34.86
N ASN A 235 -9.64 9.58 35.47
CA ASN A 235 -9.10 8.26 35.82
C ASN A 235 -9.11 7.22 34.66
N PRO A 236 -8.35 7.46 33.57
CA PRO A 236 -8.20 6.51 32.48
C PRO A 236 -7.44 5.24 32.86
N SER A 237 -7.79 4.12 32.20
CA SER A 237 -7.05 2.86 32.30
C SER A 237 -5.77 2.83 31.46
N GLN A 238 -5.55 3.84 30.62
CA GLN A 238 -4.33 4.08 29.84
C GLN A 238 -3.44 5.13 30.54
N PRO A 239 -2.10 5.07 30.41
CA PRO A 239 -1.21 6.00 31.09
C PRO A 239 -1.31 7.43 30.55
N LEU A 240 -1.09 8.41 31.43
CA LEU A 240 -0.95 9.83 31.08
C LEU A 240 0.53 10.20 30.88
N THR A 241 0.84 11.09 29.95
CA THR A 241 2.21 11.57 29.70
C THR A 241 2.23 12.98 29.09
N ALA A 242 3.41 13.60 29.09
CA ALA A 242 3.75 14.79 28.29
C ALA A 242 5.27 14.76 28.03
N GLY A 243 5.67 14.99 26.77
CA GLY A 243 7.02 14.66 26.29
C GLY A 243 8.08 15.74 26.49
N ILE A 244 9.21 15.40 27.13
CA ILE A 244 10.36 16.32 27.18
C ILE A 244 11.12 16.34 25.85
N TRP A 245 11.43 17.54 25.36
CA TRP A 245 11.98 17.72 24.00
C TRP A 245 13.24 18.60 23.95
N VAL A 246 13.54 19.34 25.03
CA VAL A 246 14.65 20.29 25.12
C VAL A 246 15.89 19.62 25.73
N ASP A 247 17.02 19.63 25.01
CA ASP A 247 18.33 19.14 25.47
C ASP A 247 18.28 17.78 26.21
N VAL A 248 17.44 16.85 25.74
CA VAL A 248 17.12 15.60 26.47
C VAL A 248 18.40 14.81 26.81
N GLY A 249 18.55 14.47 28.08
CA GLY A 249 19.77 13.88 28.66
C GLY A 249 20.73 14.89 29.30
N ASN A 250 20.37 16.18 29.35
CA ASN A 250 21.08 17.22 30.12
C ASN A 250 20.52 17.29 31.56
N PRO A 251 21.29 16.90 32.60
CA PRO A 251 20.81 16.90 33.98
C PRO A 251 20.42 18.30 34.49
N GLN A 252 21.07 19.36 34.00
CA GLN A 252 20.71 20.73 34.38
C GLN A 252 19.35 21.12 33.81
N ARG A 253 19.05 20.78 32.54
CA ARG A 253 17.73 21.07 31.94
C ARG A 253 16.61 20.27 32.60
N ALA A 254 16.87 19.04 33.04
CA ALA A 254 15.89 18.25 33.79
C ALA A 254 15.42 18.88 35.12
N THR A 255 16.18 19.85 35.68
CA THR A 255 15.75 20.62 36.86
C THR A 255 14.81 21.79 36.55
N HIS A 256 14.64 22.12 35.26
CA HIS A 256 13.80 23.22 34.81
C HIS A 256 12.32 22.96 35.17
N PRO A 257 11.54 23.95 35.67
CA PRO A 257 10.20 23.69 36.21
C PRO A 257 9.23 22.96 35.27
N LEU A 258 9.32 23.22 33.97
CA LEU A 258 8.46 22.59 32.96
C LEU A 258 8.84 21.13 32.69
N ASP A 259 10.12 20.86 32.46
CA ASP A 259 10.67 19.52 32.23
C ASP A 259 10.48 18.68 33.48
N LYS A 260 10.70 19.26 34.66
CA LYS A 260 10.40 18.66 35.95
C LYS A 260 8.91 18.31 36.10
N MET A 261 8.00 19.18 35.69
CA MET A 261 6.55 18.88 35.68
C MET A 261 6.22 17.67 34.78
N MET A 262 6.80 17.61 33.58
CA MET A 262 6.63 16.47 32.66
C MET A 262 7.19 15.17 33.27
N LEU A 263 8.38 15.22 33.85
CA LEU A 263 9.08 14.04 34.39
C LEU A 263 8.51 13.54 35.72
N GLU A 264 7.98 14.43 36.58
CA GLU A 264 7.43 14.08 37.91
C GLU A 264 5.94 13.66 37.89
N ARG A 265 5.19 13.95 36.80
CA ARG A 265 3.75 13.61 36.70
C ARG A 265 3.37 12.52 35.67
N SER A 266 4.20 12.28 34.65
CA SER A 266 3.87 11.32 33.56
C SER A 266 4.00 9.85 34.00
N ASP A 267 2.95 9.03 33.83
CA ASP A 267 2.94 7.61 34.24
C ASP A 267 4.06 6.81 33.57
N ILE A 268 4.23 7.05 32.27
CA ILE A 268 5.34 6.61 31.43
C ILE A 268 6.10 7.84 30.93
N ILE A 269 7.41 7.73 30.69
CA ILE A 269 8.23 8.85 30.24
C ILE A 269 8.22 8.89 28.71
N THR A 270 7.75 9.99 28.15
CA THR A 270 7.88 10.31 26.72
C THR A 270 8.93 11.38 26.49
N PHE A 271 9.60 11.32 25.34
CA PHE A 271 10.62 12.30 24.96
C PHE A 271 10.82 12.41 23.45
N HIS A 272 11.34 13.53 22.98
CA HIS A 272 11.68 13.76 21.57
C HIS A 272 13.19 13.72 21.37
N THR A 273 13.67 13.16 20.25
CA THR A 273 15.07 13.33 19.82
C THR A 273 15.25 13.22 18.30
N TYR A 274 15.35 14.38 17.65
CA TYR A 274 15.74 14.50 16.24
C TYR A 274 17.27 14.48 16.03
N GLY A 275 18.04 14.20 17.09
CA GLY A 275 19.50 14.11 17.04
C GLY A 275 20.02 12.74 16.60
N PRO A 276 21.32 12.65 16.21
CA PRO A 276 21.94 11.38 15.85
C PRO A 276 22.06 10.45 17.07
N LEU A 277 22.41 9.17 16.85
CA LEU A 277 22.45 8.13 17.89
C LEU A 277 23.19 8.53 19.19
N ALA A 278 24.23 9.36 19.13
CA ALA A 278 24.91 9.86 20.32
C ALA A 278 24.04 10.74 21.23
N ALA A 279 23.04 11.45 20.68
CA ALA A 279 22.03 12.19 21.44
C ALA A 279 20.94 11.24 21.96
N ALA A 280 20.42 10.34 21.12
CA ALA A 280 19.43 9.35 21.54
C ALA A 280 19.92 8.42 22.67
N ARG A 281 21.21 8.08 22.66
CA ARG A 281 21.89 7.36 23.76
C ARG A 281 21.89 8.15 25.06
N ARG A 282 22.35 9.40 25.06
CA ARG A 282 22.31 10.28 26.25
C ARG A 282 20.90 10.49 26.79
N ALA A 283 19.92 10.68 25.92
CA ALA A 283 18.51 10.80 26.29
C ALA A 283 18.02 9.53 27.01
N THR A 284 18.25 8.36 26.40
CA THR A 284 17.82 7.07 26.94
C THR A 284 18.52 6.73 28.26
N GLU A 285 19.86 6.80 28.30
CA GLU A 285 20.69 6.46 29.46
C GLU A 285 20.50 7.42 30.64
N PHE A 286 19.97 8.62 30.39
CA PHE A 286 19.46 9.52 31.44
C PHE A 286 18.07 9.10 31.93
N LEU A 287 17.12 8.86 31.03
CA LEU A 287 15.72 8.60 31.39
C LEU A 287 15.47 7.18 31.94
N GLU A 288 16.32 6.20 31.63
CA GLU A 288 16.32 4.86 32.24
C GLU A 288 16.41 4.92 33.78
N GLN A 289 17.01 5.98 34.33
CA GLN A 289 17.17 6.21 35.77
C GLN A 289 15.84 6.48 36.49
N SER A 290 14.78 6.82 35.75
CA SER A 290 13.41 6.93 36.29
C SER A 290 12.78 5.57 36.65
N GLY A 291 13.36 4.46 36.19
CA GLY A 291 12.81 3.10 36.34
C GLY A 291 11.50 2.84 35.57
N ARG A 292 11.00 3.83 34.82
CA ARG A 292 9.71 3.81 34.14
C ARG A 292 9.85 3.49 32.65
N PRO A 293 8.80 2.97 32.00
CA PRO A 293 8.80 2.76 30.55
C PRO A 293 9.11 4.04 29.77
N LEU A 294 9.94 3.90 28.73
CA LEU A 294 10.36 4.99 27.85
C LEU A 294 9.73 4.82 26.47
N ILE A 295 9.18 5.90 25.90
CA ILE A 295 8.78 5.96 24.49
C ILE A 295 9.33 7.27 23.90
N CYS A 296 10.16 7.15 22.87
CA CYS A 296 10.51 8.30 22.05
C CYS A 296 9.31 8.62 21.15
N THR A 297 8.57 9.69 21.44
CA THR A 297 7.32 10.06 20.76
C THR A 297 7.53 10.82 19.46
N GLU A 298 8.71 11.42 19.29
CA GLU A 298 9.16 12.01 18.03
C GLU A 298 10.67 11.80 17.84
N TYR A 299 11.03 11.20 16.71
CA TYR A 299 12.41 11.12 16.24
C TYR A 299 12.45 11.09 14.70
N MET A 300 13.65 10.93 14.17
CA MET A 300 13.99 10.78 12.76
C MET A 300 13.98 12.10 11.99
N SER A 301 15.19 12.52 11.61
CA SER A 301 15.56 13.69 10.83
C SER A 301 16.81 13.28 10.06
N ARG A 302 16.63 12.87 8.79
CA ARG A 302 17.73 12.28 8.00
C ARG A 302 18.89 13.26 7.84
N GLY A 303 18.59 14.55 7.64
CA GLY A 303 19.58 15.63 7.54
C GLY A 303 20.37 15.90 8.83
N SER A 304 19.80 15.59 10.01
CA SER A 304 20.48 15.71 11.31
C SER A 304 21.26 14.44 11.71
N GLY A 305 21.30 13.42 10.85
CA GLY A 305 21.92 12.12 11.16
C GLY A 305 21.08 11.25 12.10
N SER A 306 19.78 11.55 12.25
CA SER A 306 18.82 10.74 13.00
C SER A 306 18.03 9.89 12.00
N THR A 307 18.43 8.63 11.80
CA THR A 307 17.88 7.74 10.77
C THR A 307 17.31 6.47 11.36
N PHE A 308 16.43 5.76 10.64
CA PHE A 308 15.96 4.45 11.08
C PHE A 308 17.13 3.46 11.31
N GLU A 309 18.13 3.44 10.42
CA GLU A 309 19.35 2.62 10.55
C GLU A 309 20.10 2.85 11.86
N THR A 310 20.23 4.09 12.30
CA THR A 310 21.03 4.44 13.48
C THR A 310 20.25 4.40 14.78
N ILE A 311 18.96 4.75 14.76
CA ILE A 311 18.14 4.93 15.96
C ILE A 311 17.31 3.67 16.30
N LEU A 312 16.65 3.06 15.31
CA LEU A 312 15.63 2.04 15.55
C LEU A 312 16.19 0.75 16.18
N PRO A 313 17.36 0.21 15.78
CA PRO A 313 17.96 -0.95 16.44
C PRO A 313 18.35 -0.68 17.90
N TYR A 314 18.77 0.54 18.23
CA TYR A 314 19.14 0.92 19.60
C TYR A 314 17.90 1.05 20.51
N PHE A 315 16.84 1.69 20.03
CA PHE A 315 15.58 1.72 20.78
C PHE A 315 15.00 0.30 20.96
N LYS A 316 15.18 -0.61 20.00
CA LYS A 316 14.85 -2.04 20.18
C LYS A 316 15.71 -2.71 21.25
N GLU A 317 17.03 -2.53 21.20
CA GLU A 317 18.02 -3.05 22.15
C GLU A 317 17.67 -2.66 23.60
N LYS A 318 17.28 -1.39 23.80
CA LYS A 318 16.89 -0.83 25.10
C LYS A 318 15.39 -1.00 25.44
N ASN A 319 14.60 -1.65 24.60
CA ASN A 319 13.14 -1.76 24.74
C ASN A 319 12.43 -0.39 24.91
N VAL A 320 12.96 0.67 24.30
CA VAL A 320 12.36 2.01 24.22
C VAL A 320 11.36 2.02 23.06
N GLY A 321 10.14 2.50 23.27
CA GLY A 321 9.17 2.65 22.19
C GLY A 321 9.62 3.72 21.18
N ALA A 322 9.32 3.56 19.90
CA ALA A 322 9.86 4.39 18.82
C ALA A 322 8.76 4.90 17.88
N ILE A 323 8.39 6.18 17.99
CA ILE A 323 7.40 6.83 17.12
C ILE A 323 8.10 7.93 16.31
N ASN A 324 8.24 7.77 15.00
CA ASN A 324 8.91 8.78 14.15
C ASN A 324 7.97 9.95 13.82
N TRP A 325 8.50 11.12 13.44
CA TRP A 325 7.66 12.16 12.83
C TRP A 325 7.36 11.84 11.38
N GLY A 326 6.15 12.16 10.90
CA GLY A 326 5.72 11.92 9.51
C GLY A 326 5.42 10.46 9.17
N LEU A 327 4.70 10.25 8.06
CA LEU A 327 4.40 8.91 7.54
C LEU A 327 4.33 8.92 6.02
N VAL A 328 3.44 9.74 5.46
CA VAL A 328 3.21 9.88 4.01
C VAL A 328 3.45 11.33 3.62
N ASN A 329 4.13 11.55 2.49
CA ASN A 329 4.36 12.86 1.88
C ASN A 329 3.02 13.53 1.49
N GLY A 330 2.40 14.23 2.45
CA GLY A 330 1.06 14.81 2.37
C GLY A 330 1.02 16.33 2.31
N ARG A 331 -0.13 16.92 2.62
CA ARG A 331 -0.30 18.38 2.71
C ARG A 331 0.49 19.01 3.87
N SER A 332 0.92 18.22 4.86
CA SER A 332 1.91 18.61 5.89
C SER A 332 3.28 18.98 5.30
N GLN A 333 3.64 18.42 4.14
CA GLN A 333 4.93 18.59 3.47
C GLN A 333 6.14 18.25 4.37
N THR A 334 6.00 17.21 5.20
CA THR A 334 6.99 16.75 6.18
C THR A 334 8.25 16.12 5.56
N ILE A 335 8.31 15.95 4.24
CA ILE A 335 9.55 15.67 3.51
C ILE A 335 10.55 16.83 3.55
N TYR A 336 10.07 18.07 3.77
CA TYR A 336 10.93 19.25 3.75
C TYR A 336 11.57 19.50 5.14
N PRO A 337 12.86 19.87 5.19
CA PRO A 337 13.53 20.29 6.42
C PRO A 337 13.03 21.62 6.97
N TRP A 338 13.24 21.87 8.26
CA TRP A 338 12.87 23.14 8.91
C TRP A 338 13.54 24.37 8.28
N ASP A 339 14.70 24.24 7.63
CA ASP A 339 15.35 25.35 6.93
C ASP A 339 14.54 25.84 5.70
N SER A 340 13.52 25.10 5.24
CA SER A 340 12.59 25.51 4.17
C SER A 340 11.81 26.79 4.44
N TRP A 341 11.74 27.26 5.70
CA TRP A 341 11.16 28.55 6.06
C TRP A 341 12.05 29.74 5.65
N ASP A 342 13.38 29.57 5.68
CA ASP A 342 14.36 30.60 5.28
C ASP A 342 14.89 30.39 3.85
N LYS A 343 14.90 29.14 3.39
CA LYS A 343 15.56 28.66 2.18
C LYS A 343 14.55 28.11 1.19
N LYS A 344 14.45 28.75 0.02
CA LYS A 344 13.58 28.29 -1.06
C LYS A 344 14.04 26.96 -1.65
N TYR A 345 13.16 25.96 -1.62
CA TYR A 345 13.26 24.72 -2.37
C TYR A 345 12.45 24.80 -3.69
N THR A 346 12.91 24.09 -4.72
CA THR A 346 12.24 23.98 -6.03
C THR A 346 11.75 22.57 -6.35
N ASP A 347 12.29 21.57 -5.66
CA ASP A 347 12.16 20.13 -5.94
C ASP A 347 12.21 19.35 -4.61
N GLU A 348 11.96 18.03 -4.64
CA GLU A 348 12.10 17.18 -3.44
C GLU A 348 13.53 17.28 -2.85
N PRO A 349 13.67 17.43 -1.52
CA PRO A 349 14.98 17.50 -0.88
C PRO A 349 15.65 16.12 -0.86
N THR A 350 16.98 16.09 -1.01
CA THR A 350 17.75 14.85 -0.87
C THR A 350 18.75 15.01 0.30
N PRO A 351 18.60 14.25 1.41
CA PRO A 351 17.52 13.29 1.70
C PRO A 351 16.17 13.96 2.06
N TRP A 352 15.07 13.20 1.97
CA TRP A 352 13.80 13.56 2.60
C TRP A 352 13.95 13.68 4.13
N PHE A 353 13.24 14.62 4.74
CA PHE A 353 13.41 14.95 6.15
C PHE A 353 12.74 13.92 7.09
N HIS A 354 11.42 13.73 7.01
CA HIS A 354 10.67 12.87 7.93
C HIS A 354 9.90 11.71 7.28
N ASP A 355 9.11 11.94 6.22
CA ASP A 355 8.13 10.92 5.78
C ASP A 355 8.77 9.61 5.29
N VAL A 356 7.99 8.54 5.35
CA VAL A 356 8.38 7.16 5.02
C VAL A 356 7.91 6.76 3.61
N PHE A 357 6.76 7.30 3.17
CA PHE A 357 6.09 6.92 1.93
C PHE A 357 5.75 8.09 1.00
N ARG A 358 5.69 7.79 -0.29
CA ARG A 358 5.06 8.58 -1.35
C ARG A 358 3.54 8.40 -1.32
N LYS A 359 2.79 9.27 -2.02
CA LYS A 359 1.31 9.29 -2.01
C LYS A 359 0.64 8.05 -2.61
N ASP A 360 1.38 7.25 -3.37
CA ASP A 360 0.98 5.95 -3.91
C ASP A 360 1.37 4.77 -2.99
N GLY A 361 1.96 5.09 -1.83
CA GLY A 361 2.53 4.15 -0.86
C GLY A 361 4.02 3.89 -1.05
N THR A 362 4.60 4.12 -2.24
CA THR A 362 5.97 3.70 -2.56
C THR A 362 7.00 4.25 -1.54
N PRO A 363 7.94 3.45 -1.01
CA PRO A 363 8.81 3.90 0.08
C PRO A 363 9.77 5.00 -0.40
N TYR A 364 10.13 5.91 0.49
CA TYR A 364 11.22 6.85 0.23
C TYR A 364 12.56 6.12 0.06
N ASP A 365 12.92 5.26 1.02
CA ASP A 365 13.99 4.27 0.89
C ASP A 365 13.45 2.89 1.28
N PRO A 366 13.38 1.92 0.34
CA PRO A 366 12.98 0.55 0.65
C PRO A 366 13.76 -0.11 1.79
N LYS A 367 15.03 0.26 2.02
CA LYS A 367 15.88 -0.29 3.08
C LYS A 367 15.42 0.12 4.47
N GLU A 368 14.98 1.37 4.65
CA GLU A 368 14.44 1.83 5.94
C GLU A 368 13.21 1.01 6.32
N THR A 369 12.37 0.71 5.33
CA THR A 369 11.12 -0.04 5.55
C THR A 369 11.32 -1.56 5.59
N GLU A 370 12.39 -2.10 5.00
CA GLU A 370 12.90 -3.46 5.28
C GLU A 370 13.46 -3.55 6.70
N LEU A 371 14.26 -2.57 7.14
CA LEU A 371 14.80 -2.52 8.50
C LEU A 371 13.70 -2.50 9.55
N ILE A 372 12.65 -1.68 9.38
CA ILE A 372 11.54 -1.64 10.32
C ILE A 372 10.93 -3.04 10.50
N ARG A 373 10.52 -3.72 9.41
CA ARG A 373 10.01 -5.10 9.44
C ARG A 373 10.92 -6.07 10.19
N ASN A 374 12.23 -5.98 9.94
CA ASN A 374 13.23 -6.84 10.56
C ASN A 374 13.36 -6.58 12.08
N VAL A 375 13.34 -5.32 12.50
CA VAL A 375 13.49 -4.92 13.92
C VAL A 375 12.19 -5.13 14.72
N THR A 376 11.02 -5.05 14.10
CA THR A 376 9.74 -5.41 14.73
C THR A 376 9.56 -6.93 14.85
N GLY A 377 10.28 -7.72 14.04
CA GLY A 377 10.08 -9.17 13.92
C GLY A 377 8.84 -9.53 13.09
N THR A 378 8.33 -8.59 12.29
CA THR A 378 7.07 -8.72 11.58
C THR A 378 7.27 -9.43 10.25
N SER A 379 6.88 -10.71 10.18
CA SER A 379 6.82 -11.48 8.94
C SER A 379 5.62 -11.14 8.04
N ARG A 380 4.83 -10.11 8.39
CA ARG A 380 3.92 -9.43 7.47
C ARG A 380 4.76 -8.47 6.62
N LYS A 381 4.77 -8.64 5.29
CA LYS A 381 5.39 -7.66 4.39
C LYS A 381 4.53 -6.40 4.36
N ILE A 382 5.19 -5.30 4.03
CA ILE A 382 4.57 -4.14 3.43
C ILE A 382 3.91 -4.57 2.11
N GLN A 383 2.58 -4.47 2.03
CA GLN A 383 1.89 -4.41 0.74
C GLN A 383 2.00 -2.99 0.18
N ILE A 384 3.24 -2.65 -0.18
CA ILE A 384 3.56 -1.53 -1.05
C ILE A 384 4.38 -2.13 -2.19
N LYS A 385 4.25 -1.55 -3.37
CA LYS A 385 5.02 -1.93 -4.56
C LYS A 385 6.51 -1.77 -4.27
N SER A 386 7.24 -2.87 -4.32
CA SER A 386 8.65 -2.84 -4.68
C SER A 386 8.94 -3.92 -5.72
N ASP A 387 9.62 -3.48 -6.77
CA ASP A 387 10.94 -3.94 -7.20
C ASP A 387 11.78 -4.66 -6.11
N GLY A 388 11.23 -5.78 -5.59
CA GLY A 388 11.90 -6.82 -4.81
C GLY A 388 12.19 -6.52 -3.33
N ARG A 389 12.64 -7.48 -2.50
CA ARG A 389 12.54 -8.97 -2.53
C ARG A 389 13.05 -9.49 -1.17
N ASN A 390 12.19 -9.80 -0.18
CA ASN A 390 11.76 -11.19 0.03
C ASN A 390 10.53 -11.44 0.95
N SER A 391 9.94 -12.64 0.81
CA SER A 391 8.80 -13.32 1.48
C SER A 391 7.97 -12.66 2.62
N ALA A 392 6.67 -12.51 2.35
CA ALA A 392 5.54 -12.78 3.25
C ALA A 392 4.46 -13.52 2.40
N PRO A 393 3.29 -13.98 2.93
CA PRO A 393 2.43 -14.89 2.18
C PRO A 393 1.84 -14.26 0.90
N ALA A 394 1.63 -15.10 -0.11
CA ALA A 394 1.26 -14.66 -1.46
C ALA A 394 -0.16 -14.13 -1.54
N TYR A 395 -0.32 -13.03 -2.28
CA TYR A 395 -1.62 -12.50 -2.69
C TYR A 395 -2.22 -13.37 -3.81
N GLN A 396 -3.45 -13.84 -3.60
CA GLN A 396 -4.28 -14.52 -4.60
C GLN A 396 -5.46 -13.60 -5.00
N PRO A 397 -5.85 -13.59 -6.28
CA PRO A 397 -7.00 -12.82 -6.78
C PRO A 397 -8.32 -13.51 -6.43
N ALA A 398 -9.45 -12.80 -6.58
CA ALA A 398 -10.78 -13.31 -6.23
C ALA A 398 -11.23 -14.46 -7.15
N MET A 399 -10.94 -14.36 -8.46
CA MET A 399 -10.99 -15.52 -9.36
C MET A 399 -9.59 -16.13 -9.43
N TYR A 400 -9.40 -17.32 -8.87
CA TYR A 400 -8.14 -18.06 -8.93
C TYR A 400 -8.39 -19.54 -9.28
N TYR A 401 -8.62 -19.80 -10.57
CA TYR A 401 -8.99 -21.12 -11.07
C TYR A 401 -7.79 -21.91 -11.61
N ALA A 402 -7.71 -23.20 -11.29
CA ALA A 402 -6.88 -24.14 -12.02
C ALA A 402 -7.50 -25.53 -11.98
N ASP A 403 -7.31 -26.27 -13.07
CA ASP A 403 -7.64 -27.70 -13.16
C ASP A 403 -6.53 -28.51 -12.50
N ALA A 404 -6.88 -29.51 -11.69
CA ALA A 404 -5.93 -30.30 -10.91
C ALA A 404 -6.07 -31.82 -11.12
N ASP A 405 -6.96 -32.26 -12.02
CA ASP A 405 -7.31 -33.69 -12.18
C ASP A 405 -6.11 -34.57 -12.56
N TYR A 406 -5.12 -33.98 -13.26
CA TYR A 406 -3.88 -34.63 -13.67
C TYR A 406 -2.70 -34.38 -12.72
N GLY A 407 -2.99 -34.10 -11.45
CA GLY A 407 -2.03 -34.12 -10.35
C GLY A 407 -1.20 -32.85 -10.16
N ARG A 408 -1.41 -31.81 -10.98
CA ARG A 408 -0.84 -30.47 -10.76
C ARG A 408 -1.83 -29.38 -11.24
N PRO A 409 -1.94 -28.23 -10.56
CA PRO A 409 -2.71 -27.08 -11.03
C PRO A 409 -2.23 -26.60 -12.41
N PHE A 410 -3.07 -26.76 -13.43
CA PHE A 410 -2.80 -26.33 -14.80
C PHE A 410 -4.11 -25.96 -15.50
N ALA A 411 -4.40 -24.66 -15.60
CA ALA A 411 -5.32 -24.13 -16.59
C ALA A 411 -4.66 -22.94 -17.30
N LYS A 412 -4.67 -22.97 -18.64
CA LYS A 412 -4.08 -21.98 -19.55
C LYS A 412 -5.10 -21.56 -20.60
N ASP A 413 -4.81 -20.48 -21.32
CA ASP A 413 -5.52 -20.07 -22.54
C ASP A 413 -7.04 -19.92 -22.30
N PRO A 414 -7.45 -19.01 -21.41
CA PRO A 414 -8.85 -18.85 -21.01
C PRO A 414 -9.66 -18.16 -22.11
N ASP A 415 -10.82 -18.72 -22.43
CA ASP A 415 -11.86 -18.00 -23.13
C ASP A 415 -13.24 -18.27 -22.55
N VAL A 416 -14.12 -17.27 -22.54
CA VAL A 416 -15.36 -17.27 -21.75
C VAL A 416 -16.54 -16.74 -22.57
N VAL A 417 -17.64 -17.49 -22.55
CA VAL A 417 -18.92 -17.09 -23.16
C VAL A 417 -20.09 -17.26 -22.19
N ARG A 418 -21.16 -16.51 -22.41
CA ARG A 418 -22.44 -16.72 -21.73
C ARG A 418 -23.36 -17.52 -22.65
N PHE A 419 -23.83 -18.69 -22.17
CA PHE A 419 -24.63 -19.61 -22.97
C PHE A 419 -25.72 -20.27 -22.11
N ALA A 420 -26.95 -20.33 -22.63
CA ALA A 420 -28.10 -20.96 -21.95
C ALA A 420 -28.30 -20.52 -20.48
N GLY A 421 -27.99 -19.26 -20.14
CA GLY A 421 -28.15 -18.68 -18.81
C GLY A 421 -27.00 -18.92 -17.82
N ARG A 422 -25.93 -19.62 -18.21
CA ARG A 422 -24.70 -19.84 -17.44
C ARG A 422 -23.48 -19.25 -18.15
N TYR A 423 -22.38 -19.05 -17.42
CA TYR A 423 -21.08 -18.78 -18.02
C TYR A 423 -20.35 -20.09 -18.27
N LEU A 424 -19.70 -20.22 -19.43
CA LEU A 424 -18.84 -21.35 -19.79
C LEU A 424 -17.44 -20.82 -20.09
N MET A 425 -16.43 -21.46 -19.50
CA MET A 425 -15.02 -21.18 -19.73
C MET A 425 -14.36 -22.39 -20.38
N TYR A 426 -13.72 -22.16 -21.51
CA TYR A 426 -12.87 -23.12 -22.20
C TYR A 426 -11.41 -22.77 -21.90
N TYR A 427 -10.58 -23.79 -21.68
CA TYR A 427 -9.19 -23.58 -21.29
C TYR A 427 -8.32 -24.78 -21.68
N SER A 428 -7.04 -24.56 -21.97
CA SER A 428 -6.07 -25.65 -22.12
C SER A 428 -5.78 -26.34 -20.79
N VAL A 429 -6.02 -27.65 -20.72
CA VAL A 429 -5.62 -28.55 -19.63
C VAL A 429 -4.57 -29.56 -20.10
N ARG A 430 -3.61 -29.91 -19.23
CA ARG A 430 -2.55 -30.87 -19.55
C ARG A 430 -2.82 -32.24 -18.94
N GLN A 431 -3.15 -33.18 -19.82
CA GLN A 431 -3.12 -34.62 -19.55
C GLN A 431 -1.66 -35.14 -19.53
N PRO A 432 -1.39 -36.37 -19.04
CA PRO A 432 -0.01 -36.89 -18.93
C PRO A 432 0.76 -37.00 -20.25
N ASP A 433 0.07 -37.22 -21.38
CA ASP A 433 0.67 -37.42 -22.71
C ASP A 433 0.37 -36.28 -23.72
N ARG A 434 -0.61 -35.41 -23.43
CA ARG A 434 -1.15 -34.41 -24.37
C ARG A 434 -1.69 -33.15 -23.69
N VAL A 435 -2.01 -32.13 -24.48
CA VAL A 435 -2.88 -31.02 -24.05
C VAL A 435 -4.27 -31.26 -24.65
N VAL A 436 -5.34 -30.96 -23.92
CA VAL A 436 -6.72 -30.95 -24.41
C VAL A 436 -7.40 -29.67 -23.92
N ILE A 437 -8.63 -29.41 -24.37
CA ILE A 437 -9.44 -28.30 -23.86
C ILE A 437 -10.35 -28.82 -22.74
N GLY A 438 -10.23 -28.24 -21.54
CA GLY A 438 -11.18 -28.40 -20.45
C GLY A 438 -12.35 -27.43 -20.58
N ILE A 439 -13.47 -27.78 -19.96
CA ILE A 439 -14.72 -27.01 -19.96
C ILE A 439 -15.16 -26.83 -18.50
N ALA A 440 -15.34 -25.59 -18.06
CA ALA A 440 -15.87 -25.23 -16.75
C ALA A 440 -17.10 -24.32 -16.87
N GLU A 441 -17.96 -24.33 -15.86
CA GLU A 441 -19.11 -23.42 -15.76
C GLU A 441 -19.07 -22.56 -14.49
N SER A 442 -19.74 -21.40 -14.54
CA SER A 442 -19.93 -20.49 -13.42
C SER A 442 -21.28 -19.77 -13.50
N ASN A 443 -21.72 -19.22 -12.35
CA ASN A 443 -22.87 -18.31 -12.24
C ASN A 443 -22.47 -16.89 -11.80
N ASP A 444 -21.19 -16.62 -11.54
CA ASP A 444 -20.67 -15.35 -11.01
C ASP A 444 -19.31 -14.92 -11.60
N LEU A 445 -18.88 -15.59 -12.67
CA LEU A 445 -17.58 -15.42 -13.35
C LEU A 445 -16.36 -15.62 -12.42
N THR A 446 -16.52 -16.13 -11.20
CA THR A 446 -15.49 -16.07 -10.14
C THR A 446 -15.23 -17.47 -9.58
N HIS A 447 -16.29 -18.17 -9.20
CA HIS A 447 -16.26 -19.57 -8.79
C HIS A 447 -16.58 -20.45 -10.01
N TRP A 448 -15.62 -21.27 -10.41
CA TRP A 448 -15.69 -22.10 -11.61
C TRP A 448 -15.64 -23.58 -11.26
N ARG A 449 -16.50 -24.39 -11.91
CA ARG A 449 -16.56 -25.85 -11.76
C ARG A 449 -16.34 -26.52 -13.10
N LYS A 450 -15.34 -27.39 -13.21
CA LYS A 450 -15.14 -28.27 -14.38
C LYS A 450 -16.36 -29.16 -14.62
N ILE A 451 -16.79 -29.28 -15.88
CA ILE A 451 -17.94 -30.08 -16.33
C ILE A 451 -17.63 -31.01 -17.53
N GLY A 452 -16.49 -30.84 -18.21
CA GLY A 452 -16.12 -31.71 -19.34
C GLY A 452 -14.73 -31.43 -19.92
N GLU A 453 -14.38 -32.19 -20.96
CA GLU A 453 -13.17 -32.00 -21.76
C GLU A 453 -13.45 -32.34 -23.24
N LEU A 454 -12.85 -31.57 -24.15
CA LEU A 454 -12.76 -31.87 -25.57
C LEU A 454 -11.60 -32.85 -25.82
N ALA A 455 -11.80 -34.12 -25.49
CA ALA A 455 -10.84 -35.18 -25.82
C ALA A 455 -10.66 -35.31 -27.36
N PRO A 456 -9.43 -35.51 -27.87
CA PRO A 456 -9.19 -35.75 -29.29
C PRO A 456 -9.94 -36.97 -29.86
N VAL A 457 -10.55 -36.82 -31.04
CA VAL A 457 -11.30 -37.90 -31.72
C VAL A 457 -10.88 -38.14 -33.18
N THR A 458 -9.88 -37.42 -33.69
CA THR A 458 -9.39 -37.53 -35.08
C THR A 458 -7.89 -37.30 -35.21
N ASP A 459 -7.26 -37.93 -36.21
CA ASP A 459 -5.80 -37.98 -36.38
C ASP A 459 -5.07 -36.63 -36.35
N TYR A 460 -5.66 -35.55 -36.86
CA TYR A 460 -5.00 -34.22 -36.88
C TYR A 460 -4.81 -33.62 -35.48
N GLU A 461 -5.77 -33.86 -34.57
CA GLU A 461 -5.75 -33.42 -33.16
C GLU A 461 -5.23 -34.50 -32.21
N GLN A 462 -4.79 -35.66 -32.71
CA GLN A 462 -4.49 -36.85 -31.89
C GLN A 462 -3.30 -36.69 -30.93
N LYS A 463 -2.45 -35.68 -31.12
CA LYS A 463 -1.38 -35.28 -30.18
C LYS A 463 -1.82 -34.25 -29.13
N GLY A 464 -2.95 -33.60 -29.36
CA GLY A 464 -3.54 -32.61 -28.46
C GLY A 464 -4.30 -31.50 -29.20
N ALA A 465 -5.11 -30.78 -28.41
CA ALA A 465 -5.83 -29.57 -28.77
C ALA A 465 -5.57 -28.50 -27.69
N ALA A 466 -5.46 -27.23 -28.07
CA ALA A 466 -5.14 -26.14 -27.15
C ALA A 466 -5.65 -24.78 -27.66
N ALA A 467 -5.55 -23.76 -26.80
CA ALA A 467 -5.95 -22.37 -27.02
C ALA A 467 -7.33 -22.23 -27.70
N PRO A 468 -8.41 -22.51 -26.94
CA PRO A 468 -9.76 -22.30 -27.42
C PRO A 468 -10.10 -20.80 -27.48
N ALA A 469 -10.76 -20.37 -28.55
CA ALA A 469 -11.63 -19.19 -28.56
C ALA A 469 -13.05 -19.63 -28.87
N ALA A 470 -14.01 -19.21 -28.06
CA ALA A 470 -15.40 -19.62 -28.12
C ALA A 470 -16.30 -18.45 -28.56
N LEU A 471 -17.33 -18.80 -29.32
CA LEU A 471 -18.23 -17.84 -29.95
C LEU A 471 -19.65 -18.37 -29.88
N VAL A 472 -20.55 -17.61 -29.25
CA VAL A 472 -21.99 -17.91 -29.29
C VAL A 472 -22.58 -17.29 -30.55
N HIS A 473 -23.06 -18.15 -31.46
CA HIS A 473 -23.66 -17.73 -32.71
C HIS A 473 -24.79 -18.69 -33.10
N ASN A 474 -25.93 -18.17 -33.59
CA ASN A 474 -27.13 -18.93 -33.95
C ASN A 474 -27.54 -19.98 -32.90
N GLU A 475 -27.61 -19.57 -31.63
CA GLU A 475 -27.99 -20.40 -30.48
C GLU A 475 -27.05 -21.61 -30.22
N LYS A 476 -25.83 -21.60 -30.75
CA LYS A 476 -24.80 -22.63 -30.55
C LYS A 476 -23.49 -22.06 -30.06
N VAL A 477 -22.70 -22.87 -29.36
CA VAL A 477 -21.30 -22.54 -29.06
C VAL A 477 -20.42 -23.09 -30.18
N HIS A 478 -19.74 -22.20 -30.87
CA HIS A 478 -18.62 -22.52 -31.76
C HIS A 478 -17.33 -22.43 -30.94
N ILE A 479 -16.39 -23.34 -31.16
CA ILE A 479 -15.01 -23.22 -30.65
C ILE A 479 -14.01 -23.30 -31.80
N PHE A 480 -13.04 -22.42 -31.76
CA PHE A 480 -11.86 -22.40 -32.62
C PHE A 480 -10.66 -22.78 -31.74
N TYR A 481 -9.78 -23.65 -32.24
CA TYR A 481 -8.69 -24.21 -31.44
C TYR A 481 -7.52 -24.65 -32.31
N GLN A 482 -6.31 -24.75 -31.77
CA GLN A 482 -5.18 -25.34 -32.50
C GLN A 482 -5.04 -26.84 -32.27
N THR A 483 -4.51 -27.53 -33.27
CA THR A 483 -3.82 -28.82 -33.01
C THR A 483 -2.51 -28.54 -32.28
N TYR A 484 -2.16 -29.38 -31.30
CA TYR A 484 -0.99 -29.16 -30.45
C TYR A 484 0.03 -30.32 -30.58
N GLY A 485 1.28 -30.01 -30.89
CA GLY A 485 2.37 -30.99 -31.01
C GLY A 485 2.66 -31.46 -32.44
N ASN A 486 2.09 -30.80 -33.44
CA ASN A 486 2.41 -30.92 -34.86
C ASN A 486 3.52 -29.95 -35.30
N GLY A 487 3.89 -28.98 -34.46
CA GLY A 487 5.07 -28.12 -34.62
C GLY A 487 4.85 -27.12 -35.77
N PRO A 488 5.67 -27.12 -36.84
CA PRO A 488 5.37 -26.38 -38.07
C PRO A 488 3.96 -26.61 -38.61
N ASN A 489 3.39 -27.79 -38.37
CA ASN A 489 2.05 -28.18 -38.82
C ASN A 489 0.97 -28.08 -37.72
N ASP A 490 1.22 -27.36 -36.61
CA ASP A 490 0.11 -26.92 -35.75
C ASP A 490 -0.78 -25.98 -36.60
N ALA A 491 -2.10 -26.19 -36.57
CA ALA A 491 -3.05 -25.50 -37.44
C ALA A 491 -4.41 -25.32 -36.74
N LEU A 492 -5.17 -24.29 -37.13
CA LEU A 492 -6.45 -23.95 -36.52
C LEU A 492 -7.58 -24.84 -37.02
N CYS A 493 -8.45 -25.23 -36.10
CA CYS A 493 -9.59 -26.13 -36.24
C CYS A 493 -10.86 -25.45 -35.70
N HIS A 494 -12.03 -25.94 -36.12
CA HIS A 494 -13.34 -25.49 -35.67
C HIS A 494 -14.20 -26.67 -35.21
N ALA A 495 -15.02 -26.47 -34.19
CA ALA A 495 -16.08 -27.39 -33.77
C ALA A 495 -17.31 -26.62 -33.26
N VAL A 496 -18.47 -27.26 -33.21
CA VAL A 496 -19.75 -26.64 -32.81
C VAL A 496 -20.54 -27.53 -31.86
N SER A 497 -21.22 -26.93 -30.89
CA SER A 497 -22.02 -27.59 -29.85
C SER A 497 -23.38 -26.91 -29.67
N GLU A 498 -24.40 -27.72 -29.40
CA GLU A 498 -25.77 -27.26 -29.07
C GLU A 498 -26.00 -27.11 -27.56
N ASP A 499 -25.11 -27.64 -26.70
CA ASP A 499 -25.21 -27.56 -25.23
C ASP A 499 -24.01 -26.87 -24.55
N GLY A 500 -22.95 -26.58 -25.31
CA GLY A 500 -21.68 -26.02 -24.83
C GLY A 500 -20.72 -27.06 -24.23
N VAL A 501 -20.99 -28.35 -24.39
CA VAL A 501 -20.18 -29.43 -23.79
C VAL A 501 -19.81 -30.50 -24.83
N HIS A 502 -20.74 -30.89 -25.69
CA HIS A 502 -20.54 -31.92 -26.71
C HIS A 502 -20.38 -31.28 -28.10
N PHE A 503 -19.22 -31.49 -28.74
CA PHE A 503 -18.80 -30.75 -29.94
C PHE A 503 -18.63 -31.65 -31.19
N GLU A 504 -19.41 -31.38 -32.25
CA GLU A 504 -19.15 -31.91 -33.61
C GLU A 504 -18.01 -31.11 -34.26
N ARG A 505 -17.00 -31.82 -34.78
CA ARG A 505 -15.86 -31.22 -35.49
C ARG A 505 -16.26 -30.75 -36.88
N ASN A 506 -15.71 -29.63 -37.34
CA ASN A 506 -15.83 -29.22 -38.74
C ASN A 506 -15.19 -30.29 -39.65
N LYS A 507 -15.98 -30.79 -40.61
CA LYS A 507 -15.60 -31.87 -41.53
C LYS A 507 -14.44 -31.49 -42.45
N THR A 508 -14.08 -30.21 -42.51
CA THR A 508 -12.96 -29.69 -43.29
C THR A 508 -11.68 -29.43 -42.46
N ASN A 509 -11.66 -29.71 -41.15
CA ASN A 509 -10.54 -29.44 -40.23
C ASN A 509 -9.19 -30.03 -40.70
N PRO A 510 -8.04 -29.40 -40.36
CA PRO A 510 -7.91 -28.03 -39.84
C PRO A 510 -8.40 -26.99 -40.85
N ILE A 511 -9.15 -25.99 -40.40
CA ILE A 511 -9.76 -24.96 -41.25
C ILE A 511 -8.79 -23.87 -41.72
N PHE A 512 -7.72 -23.58 -40.98
CA PHE A 512 -6.79 -22.52 -41.39
C PHE A 512 -5.33 -22.75 -41.00
N ALA A 513 -4.44 -22.37 -41.91
CA ALA A 513 -3.00 -22.24 -41.73
C ALA A 513 -2.50 -21.11 -42.67
N PRO A 514 -1.69 -20.14 -42.21
CA PRO A 514 -1.21 -19.04 -43.04
C PRO A 514 -0.14 -19.50 -44.04
N THR A 515 0.04 -18.73 -45.12
CA THR A 515 0.94 -19.07 -46.22
C THR A 515 1.76 -17.86 -46.70
N GLY A 516 2.89 -18.12 -47.36
CA GLY A 516 3.82 -17.11 -47.88
C GLY A 516 5.21 -17.22 -47.25
N ASP A 517 6.22 -16.62 -47.90
CA ASP A 517 7.64 -16.78 -47.54
C ASP A 517 8.04 -16.19 -46.17
N TRP A 518 7.13 -15.44 -45.52
CA TRP A 518 7.30 -14.83 -44.21
C TRP A 518 6.90 -15.74 -43.03
N THR A 519 6.24 -16.86 -43.29
CA THR A 519 5.64 -17.76 -42.29
C THR A 519 6.10 -19.20 -42.50
N ILE A 520 6.26 -19.97 -41.43
CA ILE A 520 6.53 -21.42 -41.50
C ILE A 520 5.28 -22.28 -41.77
N GLY A 521 4.10 -21.65 -41.86
CA GLY A 521 2.81 -22.34 -42.07
C GLY A 521 2.06 -22.72 -40.78
N ARG A 522 2.66 -22.46 -39.62
CA ARG A 522 2.08 -22.77 -38.31
C ARG A 522 0.94 -21.81 -37.97
N ALA A 523 -0.13 -22.31 -37.33
CA ALA A 523 -1.20 -21.47 -36.80
C ALA A 523 -1.62 -21.94 -35.40
N ILE A 524 -1.58 -21.03 -34.44
CA ILE A 524 -1.97 -21.22 -33.05
C ILE A 524 -2.72 -20.00 -32.51
N ASP A 525 -3.26 -20.13 -31.29
CA ASP A 525 -3.99 -19.14 -30.50
C ASP A 525 -5.04 -18.42 -31.34
N ALA A 526 -6.05 -19.19 -31.74
CA ALA A 526 -7.17 -18.68 -32.53
C ALA A 526 -7.92 -17.58 -31.78
N GLU A 527 -8.43 -16.60 -32.51
CA GLU A 527 -9.44 -15.68 -32.05
C GLU A 527 -10.42 -15.37 -33.19
N VAL A 528 -11.72 -15.33 -32.89
CA VAL A 528 -12.78 -15.13 -33.86
C VAL A 528 -13.67 -13.94 -33.50
N TYR A 529 -13.71 -12.94 -34.38
CA TYR A 529 -14.57 -11.78 -34.20
C TYR A 529 -15.52 -11.62 -35.39
N ILE A 530 -16.83 -11.45 -35.13
CA ILE A 530 -17.84 -11.19 -36.18
C ILE A 530 -18.19 -9.70 -36.21
N ASP A 531 -18.07 -9.07 -37.38
CA ASP A 531 -18.64 -7.75 -37.66
C ASP A 531 -19.55 -7.86 -38.90
N GLY A 532 -20.86 -7.77 -38.68
CA GLY A 532 -21.86 -8.03 -39.71
C GLY A 532 -21.74 -9.45 -40.33
N ASP A 533 -21.73 -9.52 -41.66
CA ASP A 533 -21.62 -10.80 -42.39
C ASP A 533 -20.19 -11.37 -42.46
N THR A 534 -19.19 -10.70 -41.85
CA THR A 534 -17.77 -11.09 -41.91
C THR A 534 -17.28 -11.61 -40.56
N ALA A 535 -16.73 -12.82 -40.55
CA ALA A 535 -15.90 -13.31 -39.47
C ALA A 535 -14.42 -13.03 -39.78
N PHE A 536 -13.73 -12.43 -38.83
CA PHE A 536 -12.27 -12.31 -38.79
C PHE A 536 -11.73 -13.46 -37.94
N LEU A 537 -10.66 -14.12 -38.41
CA LEU A 537 -9.91 -15.13 -37.69
C LEU A 537 -8.48 -14.63 -37.52
N TYR A 538 -8.14 -14.28 -36.29
CA TYR A 538 -6.79 -13.90 -35.89
C TYR A 538 -6.06 -15.12 -35.33
N GLY A 539 -4.73 -15.01 -35.25
CA GLY A 539 -3.91 -15.97 -34.52
C GLY A 539 -2.43 -15.71 -34.67
N ALA A 540 -1.62 -16.57 -34.05
CA ALA A 540 -0.16 -16.47 -34.08
C ALA A 540 0.48 -17.53 -35.00
N THR A 541 1.49 -17.10 -35.76
CA THR A 541 2.38 -17.92 -36.58
C THR A 541 3.84 -17.65 -36.21
N ARG A 542 4.78 -18.41 -36.77
CA ARG A 542 6.22 -18.16 -36.65
C ARG A 542 6.90 -17.88 -37.98
N ASP A 543 8.02 -17.16 -37.90
CA ASP A 543 8.93 -16.97 -39.03
C ASP A 543 9.47 -18.33 -39.55
N PRO A 544 10.03 -18.40 -40.78
CA PRO A 544 10.52 -19.65 -41.37
C PRO A 544 11.63 -20.36 -40.59
N LYS A 545 12.23 -19.72 -39.57
CA LYS A 545 13.25 -20.29 -38.68
C LYS A 545 12.69 -20.69 -37.30
N MET A 546 11.38 -20.56 -37.08
CA MET A 546 10.66 -20.77 -35.81
C MET A 546 11.19 -19.96 -34.61
N LYS A 547 11.94 -18.88 -34.85
CA LYS A 547 12.52 -18.02 -33.83
C LYS A 547 11.53 -16.98 -33.33
N ARG A 548 10.91 -16.24 -34.25
CA ARG A 548 9.96 -15.18 -33.94
C ARG A 548 8.53 -15.68 -34.03
N GLN A 549 7.67 -15.25 -33.12
CA GLN A 549 6.23 -15.47 -33.16
C GLN A 549 5.48 -14.14 -33.29
N MET A 550 4.46 -14.13 -34.14
CA MET A 550 3.95 -12.95 -34.84
C MET A 550 2.49 -13.20 -35.28
N LEU A 551 1.69 -12.15 -35.46
CA LEU A 551 0.25 -12.29 -35.68
C LEU A 551 -0.15 -12.28 -37.17
N PHE A 552 -1.24 -12.96 -37.49
CA PHE A 552 -1.89 -12.97 -38.80
C PHE A 552 -3.40 -12.70 -38.69
N VAL A 553 -4.04 -12.40 -39.82
CA VAL A 553 -5.52 -12.39 -39.93
C VAL A 553 -6.00 -12.99 -41.25
N ALA A 554 -7.10 -13.74 -41.17
CA ALA A 554 -7.92 -14.20 -42.27
C ALA A 554 -9.37 -13.77 -42.06
N THR A 555 -10.20 -13.86 -43.10
CA THR A 555 -11.65 -13.59 -42.98
C THR A 555 -12.46 -14.61 -43.79
N ALA A 556 -13.65 -14.94 -43.32
CA ALA A 556 -14.66 -15.71 -44.05
C ALA A 556 -16.04 -15.02 -43.97
N PRO A 557 -16.93 -15.21 -44.97
CA PRO A 557 -18.34 -14.91 -44.79
C PRO A 557 -18.94 -15.81 -43.70
N VAL A 558 -19.67 -15.25 -42.74
CA VAL A 558 -20.29 -16.02 -41.64
C VAL A 558 -21.22 -17.12 -42.19
N SER A 559 -21.93 -16.81 -43.27
CA SER A 559 -22.83 -17.74 -43.99
C SER A 559 -22.12 -18.94 -44.64
N ALA A 560 -20.79 -18.97 -44.70
CA ALA A 560 -20.00 -20.07 -45.24
C ALA A 560 -19.61 -21.14 -44.19
N GLY A 561 -20.16 -21.07 -42.97
CA GLY A 561 -20.06 -22.15 -41.97
C GLY A 561 -18.64 -22.43 -41.46
N PHE A 562 -17.73 -21.46 -41.60
CA PHE A 562 -16.32 -21.53 -41.17
C PHE A 562 -15.49 -22.67 -41.80
N GLU A 563 -15.95 -23.25 -42.92
CA GLU A 563 -15.22 -24.30 -43.65
C GLU A 563 -13.85 -23.82 -44.15
N ARG A 564 -12.89 -24.74 -44.27
CA ARG A 564 -11.50 -24.46 -44.70
C ARG A 564 -11.40 -23.55 -45.93
N ASN A 565 -12.23 -23.82 -46.95
CA ASN A 565 -12.19 -23.11 -48.22
C ASN A 565 -12.93 -21.75 -48.20
N SER A 566 -13.56 -21.38 -47.09
CA SER A 566 -14.20 -20.06 -46.89
C SER A 566 -13.23 -18.99 -46.41
N TRP A 567 -12.13 -19.39 -45.75
CA TRP A 567 -11.14 -18.50 -45.16
C TRP A 567 -10.19 -17.93 -46.22
N THR A 568 -10.14 -16.60 -46.31
CA THR A 568 -9.14 -15.90 -47.13
C THR A 568 -8.17 -15.14 -46.22
N GLN A 569 -6.88 -15.43 -46.31
CA GLN A 569 -5.81 -14.68 -45.66
C GLN A 569 -5.83 -13.21 -46.11
N ARG A 570 -5.57 -12.27 -45.19
CA ARG A 570 -5.63 -10.81 -45.44
C ARG A 570 -4.31 -10.07 -45.28
N CYS A 571 -3.21 -10.80 -45.07
CA CYS A 571 -1.87 -10.24 -44.92
C CYS A 571 -0.82 -11.08 -45.68
N ASP A 572 0.15 -10.42 -46.29
CA ASP A 572 1.32 -10.99 -46.99
C ASP A 572 2.63 -10.83 -46.20
N ALA A 573 2.52 -10.24 -45.01
CA ALA A 573 3.48 -10.13 -43.93
C ALA A 573 2.71 -10.22 -42.58
N PRO A 574 3.36 -10.16 -41.40
CA PRO A 574 2.63 -10.11 -40.13
C PRO A 574 1.78 -8.84 -40.01
N ILE A 575 0.60 -8.94 -39.40
CA ILE A 575 -0.21 -7.75 -39.04
C ILE A 575 0.35 -7.04 -37.80
N LEU A 576 1.10 -7.78 -37.00
CA LEU A 576 1.88 -7.31 -35.86
C LEU A 576 3.05 -8.29 -35.68
N GLU A 577 4.26 -7.79 -35.38
CA GLU A 577 5.42 -8.61 -35.01
C GLU A 577 6.17 -7.98 -33.81
N PRO A 578 7.00 -8.74 -33.06
CA PRO A 578 7.73 -8.23 -31.89
C PRO A 578 8.74 -7.13 -32.25
N VAL A 579 8.55 -5.94 -31.69
CA VAL A 579 9.43 -4.77 -31.86
C VAL A 579 9.73 -4.03 -30.56
N LEU A 580 8.89 -4.16 -29.52
CA LEU A 580 9.10 -3.52 -28.22
C LEU A 580 9.99 -4.40 -27.31
N PRO A 581 10.81 -3.80 -26.42
CA PRO A 581 11.73 -4.56 -25.58
C PRO A 581 11.06 -5.65 -24.70
N TRP A 582 9.82 -5.41 -24.27
CA TRP A 582 9.06 -6.35 -23.43
C TRP A 582 8.38 -7.48 -24.22
N GLU A 583 8.23 -7.35 -25.55
CA GLU A 583 7.69 -8.40 -26.42
C GLU A 583 8.74 -9.48 -26.76
N THR A 584 10.03 -9.14 -26.63
CA THR A 584 11.16 -10.03 -26.96
C THR A 584 11.14 -10.50 -28.43
N ASP A 585 11.01 -11.80 -28.69
CA ASP A 585 10.82 -12.40 -30.02
C ASP A 585 9.44 -13.10 -30.14
N CYS A 586 8.46 -12.78 -29.28
CA CYS A 586 7.18 -13.47 -29.27
C CYS A 586 6.01 -12.53 -28.95
N ILE A 587 5.04 -12.44 -29.87
CA ILE A 587 3.67 -12.03 -29.55
C ILE A 587 2.71 -13.15 -29.95
N GLU A 588 1.69 -13.39 -29.12
CA GLU A 588 0.79 -14.54 -29.22
C GLU A 588 -0.57 -14.25 -28.57
N ALA A 589 -1.54 -15.15 -28.71
CA ALA A 589 -2.90 -15.02 -28.14
C ALA A 589 -3.54 -13.61 -28.26
N PRO A 590 -3.95 -13.18 -29.48
CA PRO A 590 -4.77 -11.98 -29.65
C PRO A 590 -6.21 -12.22 -29.15
N THR A 591 -6.87 -11.18 -28.63
CA THR A 591 -8.33 -11.17 -28.40
C THR A 591 -8.92 -9.78 -28.67
N ILE A 592 -10.14 -9.70 -29.22
CA ILE A 592 -10.71 -8.52 -29.86
C ILE A 592 -11.97 -8.02 -29.15
N ILE A 593 -12.01 -6.72 -28.86
CA ILE A 593 -13.22 -5.98 -28.51
C ILE A 593 -13.42 -4.79 -29.45
N LYS A 594 -14.68 -4.47 -29.80
CA LYS A 594 -15.01 -3.29 -30.61
C LYS A 594 -15.60 -2.20 -29.72
N HIS A 595 -14.96 -1.04 -29.67
CA HIS A 595 -15.38 0.11 -28.85
C HIS A 595 -15.29 1.40 -29.67
N ASN A 596 -16.28 2.29 -29.56
CA ASN A 596 -16.39 3.52 -30.34
C ASN A 596 -16.12 3.34 -31.86
N ASN A 597 -16.62 2.24 -32.43
CA ASN A 597 -16.43 1.79 -33.80
C ASN A 597 -14.96 1.49 -34.22
N ARG A 598 -14.03 1.41 -33.27
CA ARG A 598 -12.66 0.90 -33.48
C ARG A 598 -12.55 -0.52 -32.93
N TYR A 599 -11.71 -1.34 -33.54
CA TYR A 599 -11.31 -2.63 -32.99
C TYR A 599 -10.10 -2.42 -32.08
N ILE A 600 -10.13 -3.06 -30.91
CA ILE A 600 -9.06 -3.07 -29.91
C ILE A 600 -8.65 -4.53 -29.72
N MET A 601 -7.36 -4.81 -29.88
CA MET A 601 -6.76 -6.12 -29.66
C MET A 601 -5.96 -6.05 -28.36
N PHE A 602 -6.26 -6.92 -27.41
CA PHE A 602 -5.30 -7.28 -26.37
C PHE A 602 -4.47 -8.45 -26.90
N TYR A 603 -3.17 -8.47 -26.65
CA TYR A 603 -2.28 -9.54 -27.10
C TYR A 603 -1.22 -9.84 -26.06
N ALA A 604 -0.79 -11.10 -25.97
CA ALA A 604 0.35 -11.47 -25.15
C ALA A 604 1.66 -11.11 -25.86
N GLY A 605 2.63 -10.58 -25.13
CA GLY A 605 3.99 -10.29 -25.61
C GLY A 605 5.04 -10.77 -24.61
N GLY A 606 6.14 -11.30 -25.14
CA GLY A 606 7.03 -12.21 -24.42
C GLY A 606 6.54 -13.66 -24.53
N TYR A 607 7.45 -14.63 -24.55
CA TYR A 607 7.08 -16.06 -24.53
C TYR A 607 6.71 -16.48 -23.10
N ASN A 608 5.80 -17.44 -22.95
CA ASN A 608 5.34 -17.98 -21.66
C ASN A 608 6.47 -18.08 -20.62
N ASN A 609 6.34 -17.38 -19.48
CA ASN A 609 7.30 -17.30 -18.37
C ASN A 609 8.63 -16.54 -18.62
N ASN A 610 8.75 -15.75 -19.69
CA ASN A 610 10.03 -15.12 -20.08
C ASN A 610 10.06 -13.58 -20.26
N PRO A 611 9.54 -12.76 -19.32
CA PRO A 611 8.17 -12.82 -18.81
C PRO A 611 7.18 -12.60 -19.96
N GLN A 612 5.97 -13.17 -19.86
CA GLN A 612 4.89 -12.84 -20.80
C GLN A 612 3.89 -11.89 -20.14
N GLN A 613 3.61 -10.77 -20.80
CA GLN A 613 2.75 -9.67 -20.36
C GLN A 613 1.69 -9.37 -21.44
N ILE A 614 0.68 -8.54 -21.16
CA ILE A 614 -0.36 -8.19 -22.16
C ILE A 614 -0.23 -6.73 -22.58
N GLY A 615 -0.17 -6.49 -23.89
CA GLY A 615 -0.27 -5.17 -24.51
C GLY A 615 -1.63 -4.92 -25.15
N ALA A 616 -1.80 -3.73 -25.72
CA ALA A 616 -2.98 -3.39 -26.51
C ALA A 616 -2.61 -2.72 -27.85
N ALA A 617 -3.42 -2.99 -28.87
CA ALA A 617 -3.34 -2.42 -30.21
C ALA A 617 -4.75 -2.02 -30.70
N ALA A 618 -4.83 -1.15 -31.69
CA ALA A 618 -6.08 -0.73 -32.32
C ALA A 618 -6.04 -0.76 -33.85
N THR A 619 -7.22 -0.86 -34.45
CA THR A 619 -7.42 -0.67 -35.90
C THR A 619 -8.84 -0.21 -36.21
N ASP A 620 -9.02 0.43 -37.35
CA ASP A 620 -10.32 0.86 -37.86
C ASP A 620 -10.87 -0.12 -38.92
N ASN A 621 -10.07 -1.12 -39.35
CA ASN A 621 -10.41 -2.01 -40.49
C ASN A 621 -10.22 -3.53 -40.22
N GLY A 622 -9.76 -3.93 -39.04
CA GLY A 622 -9.52 -5.34 -38.66
C GLY A 622 -8.23 -5.96 -39.24
N ILE A 623 -7.46 -5.24 -40.05
CA ILE A 623 -6.33 -5.79 -40.82
C ILE A 623 -5.00 -5.11 -40.45
N THR A 624 -4.97 -3.78 -40.40
CA THR A 624 -3.73 -3.00 -40.16
C THR A 624 -3.73 -2.43 -38.75
N TRP A 625 -2.84 -2.92 -37.88
CA TRP A 625 -2.86 -2.64 -36.44
C TRP A 625 -1.76 -1.67 -35.98
N GLU A 626 -2.12 -0.76 -35.07
CA GLU A 626 -1.21 0.18 -34.40
C GLU A 626 -1.19 -0.11 -32.89
N ARG A 627 -0.02 -0.02 -32.25
CA ARG A 627 0.10 -0.24 -30.79
C ARG A 627 -0.38 1.00 -30.02
N LEU A 628 -1.11 0.77 -28.92
CA LEU A 628 -1.66 1.84 -28.08
C LEU A 628 -0.71 2.31 -26.96
N SER A 629 0.41 1.62 -26.75
CA SER A 629 1.45 1.98 -25.76
C SER A 629 2.79 1.36 -26.16
N LEU A 630 3.88 1.91 -25.63
CA LEU A 630 5.23 1.30 -25.70
C LEU A 630 5.50 0.32 -24.54
N GLU A 631 4.64 0.31 -23.53
CA GLU A 631 4.70 -0.54 -22.34
C GLU A 631 3.53 -1.56 -22.34
N PRO A 632 3.60 -2.66 -21.57
CA PRO A 632 2.47 -3.57 -21.41
C PRO A 632 1.33 -2.90 -20.63
N LEU A 633 0.09 -3.14 -21.06
CA LEU A 633 -1.11 -2.71 -20.36
C LEU A 633 -1.33 -3.51 -19.08
N LEU A 634 -1.18 -4.84 -19.13
CA LEU A 634 -1.09 -5.69 -17.94
C LEU A 634 0.34 -6.25 -17.81
N PRO A 635 1.22 -5.61 -17.02
CA PRO A 635 2.52 -6.15 -16.70
C PRO A 635 2.41 -7.38 -15.77
N ASN A 636 3.53 -8.09 -15.62
CA ASN A 636 3.64 -9.17 -14.65
C ASN A 636 3.38 -8.68 -13.22
N GLY A 637 2.93 -9.60 -12.36
CA GLY A 637 2.85 -9.36 -10.93
C GLY A 637 4.23 -9.03 -10.31
N PRO A 638 4.29 -8.19 -9.26
CA PRO A 638 5.52 -7.94 -8.52
C PRO A 638 5.98 -9.19 -7.76
N GLU A 639 7.14 -9.07 -7.10
CA GLU A 639 7.82 -10.17 -6.39
C GLU A 639 6.91 -11.02 -5.48
N GLY A 640 6.62 -12.24 -5.92
CA GLY A 640 5.82 -13.22 -5.17
C GLY A 640 4.30 -13.05 -5.27
N ALA A 641 3.80 -12.11 -6.08
CA ALA A 641 2.42 -12.15 -6.56
C ALA A 641 2.17 -13.45 -7.35
N TRP A 642 0.94 -13.94 -7.39
CA TRP A 642 0.58 -15.20 -8.06
C TRP A 642 0.92 -15.24 -9.56
N ASN A 643 1.01 -14.08 -10.22
CA ASN A 643 1.27 -13.88 -11.64
C ASN A 643 2.67 -13.28 -11.92
N HIS A 644 3.64 -13.54 -11.04
CA HIS A 644 4.98 -12.94 -11.13
C HIS A 644 5.84 -13.44 -12.31
N SER A 645 5.65 -14.68 -12.77
CA SER A 645 6.35 -15.22 -13.94
C SER A 645 5.64 -14.89 -15.25
N GLU A 646 4.33 -14.68 -15.21
CA GLU A 646 3.47 -14.59 -16.39
C GLU A 646 2.14 -13.90 -16.07
N SER A 647 1.70 -13.01 -16.97
CA SER A 647 0.36 -12.40 -17.05
C SER A 647 -0.01 -12.32 -18.54
N GLY A 648 -0.52 -13.43 -19.07
CA GLY A 648 -0.53 -13.70 -20.51
C GLY A 648 -1.75 -14.46 -21.00
N HIS A 649 -1.77 -14.75 -22.31
CA HIS A 649 -2.91 -15.30 -23.06
C HIS A 649 -4.25 -14.66 -22.65
N PRO A 650 -4.50 -13.42 -23.09
CA PRO A 650 -5.75 -12.72 -22.81
C PRO A 650 -6.93 -13.31 -23.58
N GLY A 651 -8.09 -13.39 -22.94
CA GLY A 651 -9.40 -13.64 -23.58
C GLY A 651 -10.42 -12.60 -23.11
N VAL A 652 -11.07 -11.89 -24.02
CA VAL A 652 -12.11 -10.91 -23.67
C VAL A 652 -13.46 -11.59 -23.50
N PHE A 653 -14.15 -11.26 -22.42
CA PHE A 653 -15.57 -11.51 -22.26
C PHE A 653 -16.33 -10.19 -22.11
N VAL A 654 -17.51 -10.10 -22.72
CA VAL A 654 -18.48 -9.02 -22.51
C VAL A 654 -19.82 -9.65 -22.14
N ASP A 655 -20.36 -9.24 -20.98
CA ASP A 655 -21.65 -9.74 -20.48
C ASP A 655 -22.83 -8.96 -21.09
N ASP A 656 -24.06 -9.48 -20.92
CA ASP A 656 -25.28 -8.89 -21.48
C ASP A 656 -25.61 -7.48 -20.91
N ASP A 657 -25.03 -7.12 -19.75
CA ASP A 657 -25.13 -5.77 -19.16
C ASP A 657 -24.05 -4.79 -19.68
N GLY A 658 -23.16 -5.26 -20.55
CA GLY A 658 -22.01 -4.50 -21.09
C GLY A 658 -20.74 -4.56 -20.23
N ALA A 659 -20.74 -5.25 -19.09
CA ALA A 659 -19.55 -5.42 -18.27
C ALA A 659 -18.48 -6.22 -19.04
N SER A 660 -17.37 -5.54 -19.34
CA SER A 660 -16.24 -6.09 -20.09
C SER A 660 -15.16 -6.59 -19.14
N TRP A 661 -14.62 -7.77 -19.42
CA TRP A 661 -13.63 -8.48 -18.61
C TRP A 661 -12.51 -9.03 -19.50
N LEU A 662 -11.27 -8.94 -19.01
CA LEU A 662 -10.11 -9.59 -19.61
C LEU A 662 -9.73 -10.78 -18.72
N PHE A 663 -10.01 -11.98 -19.19
CA PHE A 663 -9.49 -13.21 -18.59
C PHE A 663 -8.03 -13.38 -19.02
N PHE A 664 -7.18 -13.93 -18.14
CA PHE A 664 -5.76 -14.13 -18.42
C PHE A 664 -5.18 -15.26 -17.55
N GLN A 665 -4.08 -15.85 -18.02
CA GLN A 665 -3.32 -16.86 -17.26
C GLN A 665 -2.14 -16.24 -16.51
N GLY A 666 -1.73 -16.88 -15.43
CA GLY A 666 -0.52 -16.52 -14.70
C GLY A 666 -0.02 -17.61 -13.76
N ASN A 667 1.26 -17.49 -13.39
CA ASN A 667 1.89 -18.26 -12.33
C ASN A 667 3.10 -17.50 -11.77
N ASN A 668 3.69 -18.00 -10.68
CA ASN A 668 4.86 -17.41 -10.02
C ASN A 668 6.02 -18.38 -9.84
N ASP A 669 5.93 -19.58 -10.40
CA ASP A 669 6.86 -20.69 -10.17
C ASP A 669 7.68 -21.10 -11.40
N LYS A 670 7.53 -20.33 -12.50
CA LYS A 670 8.10 -20.52 -13.84
C LYS A 670 7.53 -21.72 -14.58
N GLY A 671 6.20 -21.85 -14.59
CA GLY A 671 5.50 -22.85 -15.38
C GLY A 671 5.58 -24.27 -14.82
N LYS A 672 5.58 -24.43 -13.50
CA LYS A 672 5.26 -25.70 -12.84
C LYS A 672 3.75 -25.81 -12.63
N THR A 673 3.09 -24.69 -12.37
CA THR A 673 1.64 -24.52 -12.32
C THR A 673 1.17 -23.42 -13.27
N TRP A 674 -0.13 -23.39 -13.58
CA TRP A 674 -0.81 -22.25 -14.23
C TRP A 674 -2.22 -22.09 -13.65
N PHE A 675 -2.60 -20.84 -13.40
CA PHE A 675 -3.90 -20.43 -12.91
C PHE A 675 -4.52 -19.39 -13.85
N LEU A 676 -5.85 -19.34 -13.88
CA LEU A 676 -6.66 -18.40 -14.62
C LEU A 676 -7.31 -17.39 -13.66
N SER A 677 -7.35 -16.14 -14.08
CA SER A 677 -8.00 -15.03 -13.37
C SER A 677 -8.66 -14.08 -14.37
N LYS A 678 -9.28 -13.00 -13.86
CA LYS A 678 -9.91 -11.95 -14.66
C LYS A 678 -9.60 -10.57 -14.09
N ILE A 679 -9.56 -9.57 -14.95
CA ILE A 679 -9.49 -8.16 -14.59
C ILE A 679 -10.58 -7.41 -15.36
N ARG A 680 -11.17 -6.35 -14.80
CA ARG A 680 -12.24 -5.59 -15.48
C ARG A 680 -11.63 -4.72 -16.58
N ILE A 681 -12.27 -4.61 -17.74
CA ILE A 681 -11.93 -3.63 -18.78
C ILE A 681 -12.79 -2.39 -18.57
N ALA A 682 -12.18 -1.22 -18.65
CA ALA A 682 -12.80 0.10 -18.59
C ALA A 682 -12.25 1.00 -19.70
N TRP A 683 -12.87 2.17 -19.89
CA TRP A 683 -12.65 3.04 -21.03
C TRP A 683 -12.47 4.49 -20.58
N SER A 684 -11.42 5.16 -21.06
CA SER A 684 -11.19 6.58 -20.79
C SER A 684 -12.14 7.48 -21.61
N ASN A 685 -12.16 8.78 -21.33
CA ASN A 685 -12.98 9.75 -22.09
C ASN A 685 -12.57 9.82 -23.58
N GLU A 686 -11.32 9.47 -23.87
CA GLU A 686 -10.70 9.39 -25.20
C GLU A 686 -11.00 8.06 -25.91
N GLY A 687 -11.70 7.12 -25.25
CA GLY A 687 -12.01 5.79 -25.76
C GLY A 687 -10.84 4.80 -25.69
N LEU A 688 -9.81 5.08 -24.88
CA LEU A 688 -8.68 4.18 -24.68
C LEU A 688 -9.01 3.13 -23.60
N PRO A 689 -8.57 1.87 -23.76
CA PRO A 689 -8.77 0.84 -22.75
C PRO A 689 -7.85 1.05 -21.54
N PHE A 690 -8.39 0.85 -20.35
CA PHE A 690 -7.63 0.63 -19.12
C PHE A 690 -8.22 -0.54 -18.34
N LEU A 691 -7.44 -1.17 -17.46
CA LEU A 691 -7.88 -2.35 -16.72
C LEU A 691 -8.04 -2.01 -15.23
N ILE A 692 -9.08 -2.52 -14.56
CA ILE A 692 -9.33 -2.28 -13.13
C ILE A 692 -9.30 -3.61 -12.38
N ARG A 693 -8.37 -3.75 -11.44
CA ARG A 693 -8.27 -4.94 -10.59
C ARG A 693 -9.47 -5.05 -9.63
N PRO A 694 -10.24 -6.16 -9.62
CA PRO A 694 -11.49 -6.23 -8.87
C PRO A 694 -11.33 -6.20 -7.34
N GLU A 695 -10.19 -6.65 -6.81
CA GLU A 695 -10.00 -6.81 -5.36
C GLU A 695 -9.64 -5.50 -4.63
N ASP A 696 -9.00 -4.55 -5.32
CA ASP A 696 -8.47 -3.31 -4.71
C ASP A 696 -8.66 -2.06 -5.57
N GLY A 697 -9.38 -2.18 -6.70
CA GLY A 697 -9.62 -1.08 -7.63
C GLY A 697 -8.37 -0.61 -8.39
N HIS A 698 -7.23 -1.32 -8.33
CA HIS A 698 -6.01 -0.80 -8.97
C HIS A 698 -6.15 -0.72 -10.48
N GLU A 699 -6.08 0.51 -11.00
CA GLU A 699 -6.14 0.80 -12.43
C GLU A 699 -4.78 0.64 -13.13
N PHE A 700 -4.80 0.02 -14.30
CA PHE A 700 -3.69 -0.13 -15.24
C PHE A 700 -4.02 0.63 -16.51
N HIS A 701 -3.37 1.78 -16.69
CA HIS A 701 -3.51 2.66 -17.85
C HIS A 701 -2.36 2.45 -18.85
N LEU A 702 -2.66 2.68 -20.13
CA LEU A 702 -1.66 2.81 -21.20
C LEU A 702 -0.67 3.95 -20.93
N ARG A 703 0.54 3.86 -21.48
CA ARG A 703 1.66 4.79 -21.23
C ARG A 703 2.46 5.14 -22.49
#